data_AF-A0A1L9N6D8-F1
#
_entry.id   AF-A0A1L9N6D8-F1
#
_cell.length_a   1.000
_cell.length_b   1.000
_cell.length_c   1.000
_cell.angle_alpha   90.00
_cell.angle_beta   90.00
_cell.angle_gamma   90.00
#
_symmetry.space_group_name_H-M   'P 1'
#
loop_
_entity.id
_entity.type
_entity.pdbx_description
1 polymer ?
#
loop_
_entity_poly.entity_id
_entity_poly.type
_entity_poly.pdbx_seq_one_letter_code
_entity_poly.pdbx_strand_id
1 'polypeptide(L)'
;MTPSAPPILDFSPFYGGDSEAKAQLVEAVRNCCLYNGFFQITGHRVPLDLQRRVMRCAERFFDLPLEEKLKIDKNNNSFNRGYELLRSQMLEVGTGPELKEGLYIGQEIPEDHPYYIQKKLNSGPNQWPPTVPDKEDFQRTSMEYYNAVFDLAKDVLSLLALTLDVNEDYFDPLTDGAVATMRMLHYPAQPKDADEKLNRGIGAHTDFGCITLLLQDEVDGLQVLDAPTGQWLDVQPVPGAYVVNLGNLFMRMANDRYKSNIHRVINKSGRERYSIPFFFSGNPDYLCECLPNCRAEGEAPKYPPITVEDMVTASYKESYGRAEQYKKEMEEKAKLKMETTPATAAKGVILDDPDVQQFYGSSTTEAYRLKSELVGKCMEEIGMGRFQWKLFVVTGFGWIVDNFASQGISSVQPPIELEFPGIVQVSYSSVAYYTGLILGASFWGISSDLIGRKPAFNSTLLIAGIFLCGAAGTKSFLAFSAMWAVIGTAAGGNVPVDSMIFLEFVPGSHQYLLTALSAWWNLGQLIVSLLAWVFLANYSCPTDSTPATCHRSENMGWRYTLITLGALSLAFTVIRIFIFKLPETPRYLLSKGKDQAAVDSVNYVARQNGKPEPLTIGMFQEIDARLGITNESNTAAQGPGLTTKEIIKENMKDFRSTHYQALFATRKLGIHTGIIWLIWLTIGIAYPLYFNFLPSYLATKFSSDDSLYTTYRNYCIESAVGIVGPLSAAYFVTTFFGRRWMMGISSIITGVFLFAYVGVSNPTSSLAFACITGMLGNFEYAIMYAFTPESFPAPHRGTGTGTAASLLRFGGLCASLIASQTGFTPAPIYASAALWVAVGFVCFGLPFETHGHAAI
;
A
#
# COMPACT_ATOMS: atom_id res chain seq x y z
N MET A 1 5.23 -25.62 -42.51
CA MET A 1 4.37 -26.42 -41.63
C MET A 1 3.43 -25.47 -40.92
N THR A 2 2.19 -25.87 -40.67
CA THR A 2 1.26 -25.12 -39.81
C THR A 2 1.82 -25.19 -38.38
N PRO A 3 1.88 -24.08 -37.62
CA PRO A 3 2.38 -24.11 -36.24
C PRO A 3 1.53 -25.09 -35.41
N SER A 4 2.20 -26.07 -34.81
CA SER A 4 1.55 -27.12 -34.01
C SER A 4 2.35 -27.36 -32.73
N ALA A 5 1.66 -27.61 -31.62
CA ALA A 5 2.29 -27.92 -30.35
C ALA A 5 3.27 -29.11 -30.48
N PRO A 6 4.30 -29.20 -29.60
CA PRO A 6 5.26 -30.30 -29.62
C PRO A 6 4.55 -31.67 -29.66
N PRO A 7 4.87 -32.54 -30.63
CA PRO A 7 4.18 -33.81 -30.81
C PRO A 7 4.52 -34.78 -29.68
N ILE A 8 3.63 -35.74 -29.44
CA ILE A 8 3.84 -36.84 -28.50
C ILE A 8 4.30 -38.06 -29.30
N LEU A 9 5.46 -38.60 -28.93
CA LEU A 9 6.11 -39.73 -29.58
C LEU A 9 6.11 -40.92 -28.62
N ASP A 10 5.89 -42.13 -29.16
CA ASP A 10 6.07 -43.37 -28.41
C ASP A 10 7.54 -43.80 -28.48
N PHE A 11 8.20 -43.84 -27.33
CA PHE A 11 9.59 -44.21 -27.19
C PHE A 11 9.80 -45.73 -27.05
N SER A 12 8.71 -46.50 -26.91
CA SER A 12 8.79 -47.96 -26.78
C SER A 12 9.56 -48.69 -27.91
N PRO A 13 9.51 -48.25 -29.19
CA PRO A 13 10.28 -48.87 -30.27
C PRO A 13 11.80 -48.82 -30.07
N PHE A 14 12.31 -47.82 -29.35
CA PHE A 14 13.74 -47.71 -29.08
C PHE A 14 14.29 -48.92 -28.30
N TYR A 15 13.46 -49.50 -27.43
CA TYR A 15 13.79 -50.68 -26.62
C TYR A 15 13.43 -52.01 -27.28
N GLY A 16 12.71 -51.97 -28.40
CA GLY A 16 12.21 -53.14 -29.11
C GLY A 16 13.22 -53.72 -30.09
N GLY A 17 12.88 -54.88 -30.66
CA GLY A 17 13.65 -55.50 -31.76
C GLY A 17 13.19 -55.09 -33.16
N ASP A 18 12.15 -54.26 -33.29
CA ASP A 18 11.60 -53.83 -34.57
C ASP A 18 12.42 -52.66 -35.14
N SER A 19 13.30 -52.98 -36.08
CA SER A 19 14.18 -52.01 -36.75
C SER A 19 13.42 -50.96 -37.56
N GLU A 20 12.25 -51.30 -38.13
CA GLU A 20 11.46 -50.35 -38.92
C GLU A 20 10.79 -49.33 -38.01
N ALA A 21 10.15 -49.79 -36.93
CA ALA A 21 9.55 -48.91 -35.93
C ALA A 21 10.60 -48.02 -35.25
N LYS A 22 11.79 -48.56 -34.92
CA LYS A 22 12.92 -47.76 -34.39
C LYS A 22 13.37 -46.71 -35.40
N ALA A 23 13.48 -47.03 -36.69
CA ALA A 23 13.84 -46.06 -37.73
C ALA A 23 12.79 -44.95 -37.90
N GLN A 24 11.50 -45.28 -37.82
CA GLN A 24 10.40 -44.30 -37.86
C GLN A 24 10.46 -43.34 -36.67
N LEU A 25 10.72 -43.87 -35.46
CA LEU A 25 10.91 -43.05 -34.26
C LEU A 25 12.12 -42.10 -34.41
N VAL A 26 13.26 -42.62 -34.88
CA VAL A 26 14.47 -41.83 -35.15
C VAL A 26 14.16 -40.69 -36.11
N GLU A 27 13.43 -40.95 -37.20
CA GLU A 27 13.07 -39.91 -38.16
C GLU A 27 12.07 -38.89 -37.60
N ALA A 28 11.09 -39.32 -36.80
CA ALA A 28 10.16 -38.42 -36.12
C ALA A 28 10.91 -37.47 -35.17
N VAL A 29 11.82 -38.00 -34.33
CA VAL A 29 12.64 -37.19 -33.42
C VAL A 29 13.57 -36.27 -34.19
N ARG A 30 14.22 -36.75 -35.28
CA ARG A 30 15.04 -35.92 -36.16
C ARG A 30 14.27 -34.70 -36.66
N ASN A 31 13.02 -34.88 -37.10
CA ASN A 31 12.16 -33.79 -37.57
C ASN A 31 11.82 -32.80 -36.45
N CYS A 32 11.53 -33.26 -35.24
CA CYS A 32 11.34 -32.38 -34.09
C CYS A 32 12.60 -31.57 -33.79
N CYS A 33 13.77 -32.22 -33.75
CA CYS A 33 15.06 -31.60 -33.49
C CYS A 33 15.43 -30.51 -34.52
N LEU A 34 15.13 -30.75 -35.80
CA LEU A 34 15.33 -29.79 -36.89
C LEU A 34 14.37 -28.60 -36.82
N TYR A 35 13.12 -28.83 -36.41
CA TYR A 35 12.08 -27.82 -36.42
C TYR A 35 12.14 -26.89 -35.20
N ASN A 36 11.97 -27.44 -34.00
CA ASN A 36 11.85 -26.66 -32.76
C ASN A 36 12.61 -27.27 -31.57
N GLY A 37 13.22 -28.45 -31.70
CA GLY A 37 13.94 -29.10 -30.59
C GLY A 37 13.07 -29.47 -29.39
N PHE A 38 11.75 -29.54 -29.55
CA PHE A 38 10.78 -29.86 -28.50
C PHE A 38 9.85 -30.99 -28.95
N PHE A 39 9.69 -31.99 -28.09
CA PHE A 39 8.73 -33.08 -28.27
C PHE A 39 8.37 -33.68 -26.91
N GLN A 40 7.32 -34.51 -26.86
CA GLN A 40 6.94 -35.26 -25.67
C GLN A 40 7.21 -36.75 -25.93
N ILE A 41 7.68 -37.48 -24.93
CA ILE A 41 7.88 -38.93 -25.03
C ILE A 41 7.02 -39.69 -24.04
N THR A 42 6.40 -40.77 -24.50
CA THR A 42 5.71 -41.80 -23.70
C THR A 42 6.38 -43.15 -23.96
N GLY A 43 5.96 -44.23 -23.30
CA GLY A 43 6.53 -45.57 -23.54
C GLY A 43 7.99 -45.75 -23.07
N HIS A 44 8.52 -44.79 -22.30
CA HIS A 44 9.82 -44.88 -21.65
C HIS A 44 9.79 -45.81 -20.41
N ARG A 45 10.95 -46.13 -19.84
CA ARG A 45 11.07 -47.06 -18.70
C ARG A 45 10.79 -46.47 -17.31
N VAL A 46 10.64 -45.15 -17.16
CA VAL A 46 10.33 -44.53 -15.85
C VAL A 46 8.89 -44.84 -15.41
N PRO A 47 8.66 -45.57 -14.29
CA PRO A 47 7.31 -45.98 -13.89
C PRO A 47 6.40 -44.80 -13.54
N LEU A 48 5.13 -44.86 -13.97
CA LEU A 48 4.13 -43.83 -13.67
C LEU A 48 3.90 -43.66 -12.15
N ASP A 49 3.97 -44.74 -11.37
CA ASP A 49 3.88 -44.64 -9.90
C ASP A 49 5.02 -43.81 -9.31
N LEU A 50 6.25 -43.98 -9.80
CA LEU A 50 7.41 -43.24 -9.34
C LEU A 50 7.29 -41.75 -9.67
N GLN A 51 6.77 -41.41 -10.86
CA GLN A 51 6.45 -40.01 -11.23
C GLN A 51 5.44 -39.39 -10.25
N ARG A 52 4.38 -40.12 -9.91
CA ARG A 52 3.37 -39.64 -8.94
C ARG A 52 3.92 -39.53 -7.52
N ARG A 53 4.76 -40.48 -7.09
CA ARG A 53 5.42 -40.43 -5.77
C ARG A 53 6.32 -39.21 -5.65
N VAL A 54 7.14 -38.91 -6.65
CA VAL A 54 8.05 -37.77 -6.59
C VAL A 54 7.31 -36.42 -6.64
N MET A 55 6.18 -36.33 -7.36
CA MET A 55 5.33 -35.13 -7.35
C MET A 55 4.75 -34.86 -5.95
N ARG A 56 4.27 -35.90 -5.26
CA ARG A 56 3.83 -35.78 -3.85
C ARG A 56 4.96 -35.38 -2.91
N CYS A 57 6.21 -35.77 -3.20
CA CYS A 57 7.36 -35.27 -2.44
C CYS A 57 7.50 -33.75 -2.64
N ALA A 58 7.42 -33.24 -3.88
CA ALA A 58 7.48 -31.81 -4.15
C ALA A 58 6.40 -31.04 -3.37
N GLU A 59 5.14 -31.47 -3.44
CA GLU A 59 4.03 -30.88 -2.67
C GLU A 59 4.34 -30.83 -1.17
N ARG A 60 4.68 -31.97 -0.57
CA ARG A 60 5.04 -32.09 0.86
C ARG A 60 6.17 -31.14 1.28
N PHE A 61 7.15 -30.91 0.41
CA PHE A 61 8.23 -29.99 0.70
C PHE A 61 7.79 -28.53 0.63
N PHE A 62 7.01 -28.15 -0.38
CA PHE A 62 6.61 -26.75 -0.58
C PHE A 62 5.53 -26.28 0.41
N ASP A 63 4.77 -27.21 1.00
CA ASP A 63 3.84 -26.98 2.12
C ASP A 63 4.53 -26.59 3.43
N LEU A 64 5.85 -26.79 3.55
CA LEU A 64 6.60 -26.40 4.74
C LEU A 64 6.66 -24.87 4.89
N PRO A 65 6.65 -24.33 6.13
CA PRO A 65 6.89 -22.92 6.37
C PRO A 65 8.21 -22.45 5.75
N LEU A 66 8.27 -21.19 5.29
CA LEU A 66 9.45 -20.63 4.63
C LEU A 66 10.72 -20.76 5.48
N GLU A 67 10.61 -20.56 6.80
CA GLU A 67 11.73 -20.69 7.74
C GLU A 67 12.35 -22.10 7.72
N GLU A 68 11.54 -23.14 7.53
CA GLU A 68 12.01 -24.52 7.43
C GLU A 68 12.69 -24.78 6.08
N LYS A 69 12.14 -24.24 4.98
CA LYS A 69 12.74 -24.34 3.64
C LYS A 69 14.09 -23.62 3.58
N LEU A 70 14.22 -22.46 4.22
CA LEU A 70 15.47 -21.68 4.27
C LEU A 70 16.62 -22.36 5.04
N LYS A 71 16.35 -23.36 5.89
CA LYS A 71 17.43 -24.12 6.58
C LYS A 71 18.35 -24.86 5.61
N ILE A 72 17.85 -25.17 4.42
CA ILE A 72 18.60 -25.81 3.35
C ILE A 72 18.80 -24.87 2.15
N ASP A 73 18.87 -23.55 2.36
CA ASP A 73 19.10 -22.58 1.29
C ASP A 73 20.34 -22.98 0.47
N LYS A 74 20.18 -23.04 -0.86
CA LYS A 74 21.25 -23.43 -1.79
C LYS A 74 22.45 -22.48 -1.78
N ASN A 75 22.27 -21.25 -1.31
CA ASN A 75 23.34 -20.27 -1.17
C ASN A 75 24.26 -20.58 0.03
N ASN A 76 23.90 -21.52 0.89
CA ASN A 76 24.74 -21.97 2.00
C ASN A 76 25.89 -22.89 1.52
N ASN A 77 25.95 -23.23 0.23
CA ASN A 77 27.00 -24.06 -0.34
C ASN A 77 27.44 -23.57 -1.73
N SER A 78 28.59 -24.08 -2.20
CA SER A 78 29.18 -23.73 -3.50
C SER A 78 28.80 -24.69 -4.63
N PHE A 79 27.98 -25.70 -4.37
CA PHE A 79 27.65 -26.79 -5.29
C PHE A 79 26.16 -26.82 -5.68
N ASN A 80 25.43 -25.74 -5.39
CA ASN A 80 24.08 -25.44 -5.90
C ASN A 80 23.03 -26.51 -5.54
N ARG A 81 23.05 -27.02 -4.30
CA ARG A 81 22.08 -27.98 -3.76
C ARG A 81 21.21 -27.34 -2.69
N GLY A 82 19.92 -27.69 -2.63
CA GLY A 82 18.99 -27.16 -1.63
C GLY A 82 17.97 -26.18 -2.19
N TYR A 83 17.36 -25.41 -1.30
CA TYR A 83 16.22 -24.55 -1.58
C TYR A 83 16.60 -23.26 -2.32
N GLU A 84 15.86 -22.94 -3.38
CA GLU A 84 15.88 -21.66 -4.10
C GLU A 84 14.64 -20.86 -3.73
N LEU A 85 14.88 -19.69 -3.13
CA LEU A 85 13.83 -18.74 -2.77
C LEU A 85 13.10 -18.20 -4.02
N LEU A 86 11.81 -17.90 -3.84
CA LEU A 86 11.00 -17.19 -4.81
C LEU A 86 11.70 -15.91 -5.31
N ARG A 87 11.65 -15.61 -6.62
CA ARG A 87 12.27 -14.42 -7.25
C ARG A 87 13.80 -14.38 -7.23
N SER A 88 14.48 -15.53 -7.08
CA SER A 88 15.95 -15.60 -7.10
C SER A 88 16.61 -15.59 -8.49
N GLN A 89 15.85 -15.81 -9.58
CA GLN A 89 16.38 -15.93 -10.95
C GLN A 89 15.63 -15.00 -11.92
N MET A 90 16.31 -14.56 -13.00
CA MET A 90 15.72 -13.75 -14.07
C MET A 90 16.32 -14.15 -15.44
N LEU A 91 15.59 -14.94 -16.22
CA LEU A 91 16.06 -15.37 -17.54
C LEU A 91 15.75 -14.38 -18.68
N GLU A 92 14.65 -13.64 -18.60
CA GLU A 92 14.22 -12.72 -19.67
C GLU A 92 14.40 -11.24 -19.28
N VAL A 93 15.15 -10.53 -20.11
CA VAL A 93 15.42 -9.10 -19.92
C VAL A 93 14.14 -8.27 -20.08
N GLY A 94 13.89 -7.34 -19.15
CA GLY A 94 12.71 -6.47 -19.18
C GLY A 94 11.44 -7.08 -18.57
N THR A 95 11.56 -8.21 -17.88
CA THR A 95 10.52 -8.82 -17.02
C THR A 95 10.93 -8.73 -15.54
N GLY A 96 10.00 -9.05 -14.63
CA GLY A 96 10.34 -9.20 -13.21
C GLY A 96 11.06 -10.53 -12.92
N PRO A 97 11.76 -10.66 -11.78
CA PRO A 97 12.30 -11.96 -11.35
C PRO A 97 11.21 -13.03 -11.23
N GLU A 98 11.60 -14.28 -11.49
CA GLU A 98 10.70 -15.42 -11.71
C GLU A 98 9.82 -15.75 -10.48
N LEU A 99 8.53 -15.95 -10.71
CA LEU A 99 7.57 -16.40 -9.70
C LEU A 99 7.56 -17.93 -9.56
N LYS A 100 8.73 -18.48 -9.22
CA LYS A 100 8.92 -19.87 -8.80
C LYS A 100 9.83 -19.98 -7.60
N GLU A 101 9.58 -20.96 -6.76
CA GLU A 101 10.57 -21.47 -5.79
C GLU A 101 11.00 -22.87 -6.20
N GLY A 102 12.15 -23.35 -5.72
CA GLY A 102 12.72 -24.62 -6.17
C GLY A 102 13.49 -25.39 -5.11
N LEU A 103 13.61 -26.71 -5.28
CA LEU A 103 14.52 -27.56 -4.51
C LEU A 103 15.46 -28.30 -5.48
N TYR A 104 16.76 -28.09 -5.30
CA TYR A 104 17.81 -28.58 -6.20
C TYR A 104 18.41 -29.85 -5.62
N ILE A 105 18.25 -30.95 -6.36
CA ILE A 105 18.72 -32.28 -6.02
C ILE A 105 19.56 -32.79 -7.18
N GLY A 106 20.61 -33.55 -6.90
CA GLY A 106 21.27 -34.31 -7.94
C GLY A 106 21.85 -35.60 -7.40
N GLN A 107 22.90 -36.10 -8.06
CA GLN A 107 23.58 -37.29 -7.58
C GLN A 107 24.08 -37.05 -6.15
N GLU A 108 23.89 -38.05 -5.30
CA GLU A 108 24.42 -38.00 -3.93
C GLU A 108 25.94 -38.17 -3.98
N ILE A 109 26.66 -37.04 -3.85
CA ILE A 109 28.12 -36.98 -3.95
C ILE A 109 28.68 -36.66 -2.57
N PRO A 110 29.39 -37.59 -1.90
CA PRO A 110 29.98 -37.35 -0.58
C PRO A 110 31.18 -36.40 -0.66
N GLU A 111 31.59 -35.86 0.49
CA GLU A 111 32.66 -34.85 0.58
C GLU A 111 34.07 -35.38 0.24
N ASP A 112 34.25 -36.70 0.22
CA ASP A 112 35.49 -37.37 -0.18
C ASP A 112 35.54 -37.70 -1.68
N HIS A 113 34.44 -37.47 -2.42
CA HIS A 113 34.38 -37.75 -3.85
C HIS A 113 35.25 -36.76 -4.65
N PRO A 114 35.99 -37.22 -5.70
CA PRO A 114 36.85 -36.35 -6.50
C PRO A 114 36.15 -35.10 -7.05
N TYR A 115 34.90 -35.23 -7.53
CA TYR A 115 34.14 -34.09 -8.05
C TYR A 115 33.83 -33.02 -7.00
N TYR A 116 33.61 -33.41 -5.74
CA TYR A 116 33.40 -32.44 -4.66
C TYR A 116 34.70 -31.73 -4.32
N ILE A 117 35.79 -32.49 -4.14
CA ILE A 117 37.12 -31.96 -3.80
C ILE A 117 37.61 -30.99 -4.87
N GLN A 118 37.41 -31.34 -6.15
CA GLN A 118 37.79 -30.51 -7.30
C GLN A 118 36.78 -29.41 -7.62
N LYS A 119 35.68 -29.31 -6.86
CA LYS A 119 34.60 -28.32 -7.05
C LYS A 119 34.01 -28.34 -8.45
N LYS A 120 33.84 -29.54 -9.01
CA LYS A 120 33.20 -29.73 -10.32
C LYS A 120 31.76 -29.22 -10.29
N LEU A 121 31.30 -28.77 -11.46
CA LEU A 121 29.94 -28.26 -11.68
C LEU A 121 28.88 -29.01 -10.86
N ASN A 122 28.13 -28.27 -10.02
CA ASN A 122 27.01 -28.75 -9.20
C ASN A 122 27.28 -30.07 -8.43
N SER A 123 28.51 -30.33 -7.98
CA SER A 123 28.89 -31.61 -7.38
C SER A 123 29.09 -31.50 -5.86
N GLY A 124 28.18 -32.10 -5.09
CA GLY A 124 28.27 -32.19 -3.63
C GLY A 124 27.02 -32.80 -2.98
N PRO A 125 27.01 -32.95 -1.64
CA PRO A 125 25.94 -33.63 -0.92
C PRO A 125 24.58 -32.95 -1.10
N ASN A 126 23.52 -33.72 -1.29
CA ASN A 126 22.17 -33.17 -1.33
C ASN A 126 21.79 -32.58 0.03
N GLN A 127 21.03 -31.48 -0.02
CA GLN A 127 20.55 -30.82 1.19
C GLN A 127 19.13 -31.26 1.47
N TRP A 128 18.95 -32.12 2.47
CA TRP A 128 17.67 -32.74 2.78
C TRP A 128 16.95 -31.99 3.90
N PRO A 129 15.67 -31.61 3.72
CA PRO A 129 14.92 -30.84 4.71
C PRO A 129 14.77 -31.63 6.02
N PRO A 130 15.14 -31.07 7.18
CA PRO A 130 15.16 -31.81 8.44
C PRO A 130 13.77 -32.13 8.99
N THR A 131 12.77 -31.31 8.63
CA THR A 131 11.41 -31.33 9.19
C THR A 131 10.34 -31.77 8.19
N VAL A 132 10.74 -32.22 6.99
CA VAL A 132 9.77 -32.80 6.05
C VAL A 132 9.14 -34.06 6.67
N PRO A 133 7.81 -34.25 6.59
CA PRO A 133 7.18 -35.51 6.96
C PRO A 133 7.88 -36.67 6.24
N ASP A 134 7.92 -37.87 6.82
CA ASP A 134 8.52 -39.11 6.26
C ASP A 134 9.82 -38.87 5.45
N LYS A 135 10.81 -38.25 6.10
CA LYS A 135 12.07 -37.82 5.47
C LYS A 135 12.80 -38.93 4.74
N GLU A 136 12.87 -40.14 5.30
CA GLU A 136 13.53 -41.29 4.68
C GLU A 136 12.85 -41.69 3.36
N ASP A 137 11.51 -41.66 3.32
CA ASP A 137 10.75 -41.91 2.10
C ASP A 137 10.93 -40.80 1.06
N PHE A 138 10.97 -39.54 1.52
CA PHE A 138 11.25 -38.39 0.65
C PHE A 138 12.61 -38.53 -0.05
N GLN A 139 13.65 -38.83 0.72
CA GLN A 139 15.02 -39.02 0.22
C GLN A 139 15.08 -40.19 -0.76
N ARG A 140 14.57 -41.35 -0.35
CA ARG A 140 14.56 -42.57 -1.17
C ARG A 140 13.83 -42.34 -2.49
N THR A 141 12.60 -41.81 -2.45
CA THR A 141 11.78 -41.55 -3.64
C THR A 141 12.46 -40.54 -4.57
N SER A 142 13.04 -39.47 -4.02
CA SER A 142 13.74 -38.45 -4.83
C SER A 142 14.94 -39.05 -5.57
N MET A 143 15.72 -39.91 -4.92
CA MET A 143 16.89 -40.54 -5.53
C MET A 143 16.53 -41.70 -6.47
N GLU A 144 15.50 -42.49 -6.16
CA GLU A 144 14.92 -43.49 -7.07
C GLU A 144 14.51 -42.83 -8.39
N TYR A 145 13.79 -41.71 -8.31
CA TYR A 145 13.37 -40.95 -9.49
C TYR A 145 14.56 -40.33 -10.22
N TYR A 146 15.51 -39.72 -9.48
CA TYR A 146 16.71 -39.12 -10.08
C TYR A 146 17.45 -40.12 -10.97
N ASN A 147 17.71 -41.33 -10.45
CA ASN A 147 18.44 -42.37 -11.19
C ASN A 147 17.65 -42.87 -12.41
N ALA A 148 16.34 -43.09 -12.26
CA ALA A 148 15.50 -43.54 -13.37
C ALA A 148 15.45 -42.53 -14.53
N VAL A 149 15.40 -41.23 -14.22
CA VAL A 149 15.40 -40.17 -15.24
C VAL A 149 16.81 -39.93 -15.79
N PHE A 150 17.87 -40.15 -15.00
CA PHE A 150 19.24 -40.14 -15.49
C PHE A 150 19.45 -41.21 -16.57
N ASP A 151 18.99 -42.44 -16.34
CA ASP A 151 19.05 -43.52 -17.33
C ASP A 151 18.23 -43.19 -18.58
N LEU A 152 17.02 -42.62 -18.41
CA LEU A 152 16.21 -42.15 -19.53
C LEU A 152 16.91 -41.06 -20.34
N ALA A 153 17.65 -40.14 -19.69
CA ALA A 153 18.41 -39.11 -20.41
C ALA A 153 19.51 -39.73 -21.28
N LYS A 154 20.16 -40.81 -20.82
CA LYS A 154 21.12 -41.57 -21.64
C LYS A 154 20.44 -42.22 -22.84
N ASP A 155 19.29 -42.87 -22.64
CA ASP A 155 18.51 -43.47 -23.74
C ASP A 155 18.13 -42.41 -24.79
N VAL A 156 17.70 -41.22 -24.36
CA VAL A 156 17.37 -40.10 -25.25
C VAL A 156 18.61 -39.62 -26.01
N LEU A 157 19.78 -39.52 -25.37
CA LEU A 157 21.03 -39.16 -26.06
C LEU A 157 21.44 -40.22 -27.09
N SER A 158 21.28 -41.51 -26.79
CA SER A 158 21.52 -42.60 -27.73
C SER A 158 20.58 -42.53 -28.94
N LEU A 159 19.29 -42.23 -28.73
CA LEU A 159 18.37 -41.97 -29.84
C LEU A 159 18.81 -40.74 -30.66
N LEU A 160 19.21 -39.65 -30.00
CA LEU A 160 19.68 -38.44 -30.68
C LEU A 160 20.95 -38.68 -31.50
N ALA A 161 21.85 -39.57 -31.05
CA ALA A 161 23.00 -40.00 -31.83
C ALA A 161 22.57 -40.62 -33.18
N LEU A 162 21.56 -41.50 -33.16
CA LEU A 162 21.00 -42.08 -34.38
C LEU A 162 20.34 -41.02 -35.29
N THR A 163 19.70 -40.00 -34.72
CA THR A 163 19.15 -38.88 -35.52
C THR A 163 20.22 -38.04 -36.20
N LEU A 164 21.46 -38.14 -35.74
CA LEU A 164 22.64 -37.52 -36.33
C LEU A 164 23.44 -38.53 -37.15
N ASP A 165 22.92 -39.70 -37.51
CA ASP A 165 23.64 -40.67 -38.35
C ASP A 165 25.03 -41.07 -37.82
N VAL A 166 25.21 -41.02 -36.49
CA VAL A 166 26.36 -41.57 -35.77
C VAL A 166 25.94 -42.79 -34.96
N ASN A 167 26.91 -43.55 -34.44
CA ASN A 167 26.61 -44.75 -33.65
C ASN A 167 25.82 -44.40 -32.37
N GLU A 168 24.98 -45.34 -31.93
CA GLU A 168 24.11 -45.19 -30.75
C GLU A 168 24.87 -44.88 -29.44
N ASP A 169 26.13 -45.32 -29.36
CA ASP A 169 27.06 -45.13 -28.23
C ASP A 169 27.93 -43.88 -28.35
N TYR A 170 27.73 -43.04 -29.38
CA TYR A 170 28.60 -41.89 -29.67
C TYR A 170 28.73 -40.91 -28.49
N PHE A 171 27.65 -40.71 -27.73
CA PHE A 171 27.63 -39.82 -26.57
C PHE A 171 27.98 -40.52 -25.24
N ASP A 172 28.40 -41.79 -25.24
CA ASP A 172 28.81 -42.48 -24.00
C ASP A 172 29.84 -41.69 -23.18
N PRO A 173 30.92 -41.12 -23.78
CA PRO A 173 31.89 -40.33 -23.02
C PRO A 173 31.31 -39.02 -22.46
N LEU A 174 30.26 -38.47 -23.08
CA LEU A 174 29.53 -37.32 -22.54
C LEU A 174 28.68 -37.73 -21.32
N THR A 175 28.22 -38.97 -21.27
CA THR A 175 27.38 -39.48 -20.16
C THR A 175 28.18 -40.06 -19.00
N ASP A 176 29.41 -40.50 -19.23
CA ASP A 176 30.29 -41.05 -18.20
C ASP A 176 30.68 -39.97 -17.19
N GLY A 177 30.32 -40.12 -15.91
CA GLY A 177 30.51 -39.06 -14.91
C GLY A 177 29.65 -37.81 -15.18
N ALA A 178 28.53 -37.94 -15.89
CA ALA A 178 27.70 -36.78 -16.19
C ALA A 178 27.06 -36.14 -14.96
N VAL A 179 27.00 -34.82 -14.96
CA VAL A 179 26.28 -34.04 -13.97
C VAL A 179 24.87 -33.77 -14.48
N ALA A 180 23.87 -34.16 -13.69
CA ALA A 180 22.49 -33.77 -13.89
C ALA A 180 21.90 -33.12 -12.63
N THR A 181 21.02 -32.14 -12.83
CA THR A 181 20.33 -31.44 -11.75
C THR A 181 18.83 -31.58 -11.91
N MET A 182 18.20 -32.24 -10.93
CA MET A 182 16.76 -32.27 -10.78
C MET A 182 16.31 -31.06 -9.97
N ARG A 183 15.31 -30.33 -10.46
CA ARG A 183 14.67 -29.26 -9.68
C ARG A 183 13.22 -29.59 -9.46
N MET A 184 12.79 -29.77 -8.22
CA MET A 184 11.37 -29.70 -7.91
C MET A 184 10.98 -28.24 -7.88
N LEU A 185 9.97 -27.82 -8.66
CA LEU A 185 9.56 -26.42 -8.78
C LEU A 185 8.11 -26.26 -8.35
N HIS A 186 7.84 -25.18 -7.61
CA HIS A 186 6.51 -24.74 -7.24
C HIS A 186 6.24 -23.32 -7.76
N TYR A 187 5.09 -23.16 -8.39
CA TYR A 187 4.59 -21.89 -8.91
C TYR A 187 3.32 -21.51 -8.15
N PRO A 188 3.34 -20.42 -7.37
CA PRO A 188 2.16 -19.93 -6.65
C PRO A 188 0.99 -19.62 -7.60
N ALA A 189 -0.24 -19.70 -7.07
CA ALA A 189 -1.43 -19.28 -7.80
C ALA A 189 -1.37 -17.78 -8.15
N GLN A 190 -1.74 -17.45 -9.39
CA GLN A 190 -1.75 -16.06 -9.87
C GLN A 190 -3.19 -15.60 -10.16
N PRO A 191 -3.56 -14.35 -9.81
CA PRO A 191 -4.83 -13.75 -10.22
C PRO A 191 -4.97 -13.75 -11.75
N LYS A 192 -6.20 -13.96 -12.25
CA LYS A 192 -6.47 -14.05 -13.70
C LYS A 192 -6.16 -12.76 -14.47
N ASP A 193 -6.11 -11.63 -13.78
CA ASP A 193 -5.85 -10.27 -14.28
C ASP A 193 -4.43 -9.76 -13.99
N ALA A 194 -3.54 -10.62 -13.48
CA ALA A 194 -2.15 -10.25 -13.24
C ALA A 194 -1.41 -9.90 -14.54
N ASP A 195 -0.56 -8.86 -14.49
CA ASP A 195 0.26 -8.45 -15.64
C ASP A 195 1.20 -9.59 -16.10
N GLU A 196 0.97 -10.10 -17.31
CA GLU A 196 1.67 -11.26 -17.91
C GLU A 196 3.16 -11.02 -18.17
N LYS A 197 3.62 -9.76 -18.18
CA LYS A 197 5.02 -9.41 -18.40
C LYS A 197 5.79 -9.25 -17.09
N LEU A 198 5.12 -8.80 -16.03
CA LEU A 198 5.74 -8.59 -14.71
C LEU A 198 5.65 -9.80 -13.78
N ASN A 199 4.72 -10.75 -14.02
CA ASN A 199 4.44 -11.87 -13.12
C ASN A 199 4.64 -13.26 -13.78
N ARG A 200 5.72 -13.46 -14.54
CA ARG A 200 5.99 -14.76 -15.19
C ARG A 200 6.43 -15.81 -14.16
N GLY A 201 5.97 -17.06 -14.35
CA GLY A 201 6.50 -18.20 -13.61
C GLY A 201 7.97 -18.44 -13.98
N ILE A 202 8.26 -18.48 -15.29
CA ILE A 202 9.62 -18.42 -15.85
C ILE A 202 9.59 -17.54 -17.11
N GLY A 203 10.57 -16.66 -17.27
CA GLY A 203 10.75 -15.83 -18.46
C GLY A 203 11.07 -16.63 -19.74
N ALA A 204 10.97 -16.00 -20.90
CA ALA A 204 11.35 -16.57 -22.19
C ALA A 204 12.86 -16.85 -22.25
N HIS A 205 13.24 -18.11 -22.46
CA HIS A 205 14.65 -18.54 -22.46
C HIS A 205 14.89 -19.83 -23.25
N THR A 206 16.16 -20.17 -23.45
CA THR A 206 16.62 -21.49 -23.89
C THR A 206 17.43 -22.17 -22.78
N ASP A 207 17.48 -23.49 -22.79
CA ASP A 207 18.23 -24.25 -21.79
C ASP A 207 19.72 -24.31 -22.10
N PHE A 208 20.55 -24.32 -21.06
CA PHE A 208 22.01 -24.23 -21.21
C PHE A 208 22.69 -25.59 -21.43
N GLY A 209 22.13 -26.63 -20.82
CA GLY A 209 22.69 -27.98 -20.80
C GLY A 209 22.57 -28.71 -22.14
N CYS A 210 22.70 -30.04 -22.07
CA CYS A 210 22.61 -30.89 -23.24
C CYS A 210 21.14 -31.13 -23.60
N ILE A 211 20.39 -31.74 -22.69
CA ILE A 211 18.96 -31.99 -22.82
C ILE A 211 18.25 -31.78 -21.48
N THR A 212 16.96 -31.49 -21.55
CA THR A 212 16.09 -31.40 -20.38
C THR A 212 14.93 -32.38 -20.53
N LEU A 213 14.65 -33.12 -19.46
CA LEU A 213 13.46 -33.96 -19.33
C LEU A 213 12.55 -33.35 -18.27
N LEU A 214 11.38 -32.89 -18.67
CA LEU A 214 10.44 -32.20 -17.79
C LEU A 214 9.21 -33.06 -17.52
N LEU A 215 9.02 -33.39 -16.24
CA LEU A 215 7.76 -33.92 -15.74
C LEU A 215 6.84 -32.75 -15.34
N GLN A 216 5.61 -32.76 -15.87
CA GLN A 216 4.59 -31.76 -15.57
C GLN A 216 3.47 -32.37 -14.72
N ASP A 217 2.87 -31.57 -13.85
CA ASP A 217 1.58 -31.89 -13.20
C ASP A 217 0.41 -31.61 -14.17
N GLU A 218 -0.83 -31.84 -13.73
CA GLU A 218 -2.07 -31.63 -14.49
C GLU A 218 -2.35 -30.15 -14.82
N VAL A 219 -1.65 -29.21 -14.17
CA VAL A 219 -1.78 -27.77 -14.39
C VAL A 219 -0.86 -27.29 -15.52
N ASP A 220 -1.45 -26.72 -16.56
CA ASP A 220 -0.75 -26.18 -17.72
C ASP A 220 0.07 -24.92 -17.41
N GLY A 221 0.89 -24.49 -18.38
CA GLY A 221 1.58 -23.20 -18.31
C GLY A 221 2.87 -23.11 -19.12
N LEU A 222 3.43 -24.24 -19.58
CA LEU A 222 4.59 -24.23 -20.47
C LEU A 222 4.18 -23.79 -21.88
N GLN A 223 4.88 -22.80 -22.41
CA GLN A 223 4.72 -22.34 -23.79
C GLN A 223 6.05 -22.38 -24.54
N VAL A 224 6.01 -22.83 -25.79
CA VAL A 224 7.16 -22.89 -26.70
C VAL A 224 6.93 -21.90 -27.84
N LEU A 225 7.95 -21.11 -28.17
CA LEU A 225 7.87 -20.17 -29.29
C LEU A 225 8.04 -20.91 -30.61
N ASP A 226 7.07 -20.81 -31.50
CA ASP A 226 7.25 -21.20 -32.89
C ASP A 226 8.02 -20.10 -33.61
N ALA A 227 9.35 -20.25 -33.70
CA ALA A 227 10.22 -19.24 -34.29
C ALA A 227 9.82 -18.78 -35.71
N PRO A 228 9.34 -19.66 -36.62
CA PRO A 228 8.89 -19.23 -37.94
C PRO A 228 7.68 -18.29 -37.95
N THR A 229 6.72 -18.48 -37.04
CA THR A 229 5.47 -17.68 -36.99
C THR A 229 5.47 -16.61 -35.89
N GLY A 230 6.38 -16.71 -34.91
CA GLY A 230 6.39 -15.89 -33.70
C GLY A 230 5.27 -16.20 -32.72
N GLN A 231 4.53 -17.30 -32.92
CA GLN A 231 3.41 -17.70 -32.06
C GLN A 231 3.89 -18.51 -30.86
N TRP A 232 3.30 -18.26 -29.68
CA TRP A 232 3.50 -19.11 -28.51
C TRP A 232 2.53 -20.28 -28.55
N LEU A 233 3.05 -21.50 -28.42
CA LEU A 233 2.30 -22.74 -28.47
C LEU A 233 2.28 -23.39 -27.08
N ASP A 234 1.09 -23.66 -26.55
CA ASP A 234 0.94 -24.32 -25.26
C ASP A 234 1.33 -25.80 -25.33
N VAL A 235 2.15 -26.25 -24.38
CA VAL A 235 2.51 -27.66 -24.22
C VAL A 235 1.58 -28.29 -23.19
N GLN A 236 0.53 -28.94 -23.68
CA GLN A 236 -0.48 -29.57 -22.83
C GLN A 236 0.15 -30.71 -22.01
N PRO A 237 -0.03 -30.75 -20.68
CA PRO A 237 0.44 -31.85 -19.85
C PRO A 237 -0.20 -33.18 -20.24
N VAL A 238 0.59 -34.23 -20.36
CA VAL A 238 0.14 -35.59 -20.69
C VAL A 238 0.61 -36.55 -19.60
N PRO A 239 -0.31 -37.25 -18.90
CA PRO A 239 0.06 -38.20 -17.85
C PRO A 239 1.02 -39.27 -18.38
N GLY A 240 2.15 -39.44 -17.68
CA GLY A 240 3.16 -40.42 -18.05
C GLY A 240 4.08 -40.01 -19.19
N ALA A 241 4.01 -38.75 -19.65
CA ALA A 241 4.92 -38.22 -20.65
C ALA A 241 6.00 -37.32 -20.02
N TYR A 242 7.19 -37.29 -20.63
CA TYR A 242 8.18 -36.24 -20.41
C TYR A 242 8.21 -35.31 -21.59
N VAL A 243 8.21 -33.99 -21.32
CA VAL A 243 8.62 -33.02 -22.34
C VAL A 243 10.14 -33.11 -22.45
N VAL A 244 10.64 -33.30 -23.67
CA VAL A 244 12.06 -33.31 -24.00
C VAL A 244 12.37 -32.04 -24.76
N ASN A 245 13.41 -31.32 -24.33
CA ASN A 245 13.95 -30.23 -25.10
C ASN A 245 15.47 -30.26 -25.18
N LEU A 246 15.99 -29.83 -26.34
CA LEU A 246 17.42 -29.67 -26.55
C LEU A 246 17.90 -28.34 -25.97
N GLY A 247 19.06 -28.37 -25.33
CA GLY A 247 19.74 -27.18 -24.84
C GLY A 247 20.81 -26.67 -25.80
N ASN A 248 21.39 -25.52 -25.43
CA ASN A 248 22.37 -24.79 -26.22
C ASN A 248 23.64 -25.60 -26.45
N LEU A 249 24.03 -26.47 -25.51
CA LEU A 249 25.20 -27.33 -25.66
C LEU A 249 25.00 -28.35 -26.78
N PHE A 250 23.82 -28.97 -26.87
CA PHE A 250 23.50 -29.90 -27.96
C PHE A 250 23.39 -29.18 -29.31
N MET A 251 22.72 -28.02 -29.34
CA MET A 251 22.64 -27.17 -30.54
C MET A 251 24.02 -26.79 -31.09
N ARG A 252 24.97 -26.47 -30.19
CA ARG A 252 26.36 -26.15 -30.54
C ARG A 252 27.09 -27.34 -31.15
N MET A 253 27.00 -28.53 -30.54
CA MET A 253 27.58 -29.76 -31.09
C MET A 253 26.97 -30.11 -32.46
N ALA A 254 25.68 -29.81 -32.65
CA ALA A 254 24.97 -29.96 -33.92
C ALA A 254 25.12 -28.78 -34.89
N ASN A 255 25.99 -27.79 -34.61
CA ASN A 255 26.28 -26.65 -35.49
C ASN A 255 25.04 -25.81 -35.90
N ASP A 256 24.08 -25.66 -34.98
CA ASP A 256 22.72 -25.08 -35.16
C ASP A 256 21.80 -25.84 -36.11
N ARG A 257 22.17 -27.04 -36.57
CA ARG A 257 21.29 -27.91 -37.34
C ARG A 257 20.06 -28.26 -36.52
N TYR A 258 20.26 -28.63 -35.26
CA TYR A 258 19.19 -28.84 -34.29
C TYR A 258 18.94 -27.59 -33.47
N LYS A 259 17.70 -27.39 -33.04
CA LYS A 259 17.26 -26.14 -32.39
C LYS A 259 17.22 -26.30 -30.89
N SER A 260 17.80 -25.33 -30.18
CA SER A 260 17.48 -25.05 -28.78
C SER A 260 16.48 -23.90 -28.78
N ASN A 261 15.24 -24.17 -28.40
CA ASN A 261 14.14 -23.24 -28.68
C ASN A 261 13.67 -22.46 -27.45
N ILE A 262 13.16 -21.26 -27.73
CA ILE A 262 12.72 -20.33 -26.70
C ILE A 262 11.40 -20.82 -26.11
N HIS A 263 11.34 -20.89 -24.78
CA HIS A 263 10.15 -21.32 -24.05
C HIS A 263 9.99 -20.49 -22.77
N ARG A 264 8.77 -20.45 -22.23
CA ARG A 264 8.41 -19.70 -21.00
C ARG A 264 7.33 -20.42 -20.21
N VAL A 265 7.13 -20.03 -18.94
CA VAL A 265 6.06 -20.56 -18.09
C VAL A 265 5.15 -19.45 -17.61
N ILE A 266 3.86 -19.55 -17.94
CA ILE A 266 2.80 -18.63 -17.49
C ILE A 266 1.67 -19.45 -16.86
N ASN A 267 1.47 -19.29 -15.55
CA ASN A 267 0.39 -19.98 -14.83
C ASN A 267 -0.87 -19.11 -14.79
N LYS A 268 -1.84 -19.36 -15.69
CA LYS A 268 -3.13 -18.65 -15.74
C LYS A 268 -4.27 -19.41 -15.07
N SER A 269 -3.99 -20.57 -14.50
CA SER A 269 -5.02 -21.50 -14.01
C SER A 269 -5.74 -21.00 -12.75
N GLY A 270 -5.13 -20.07 -12.00
CA GLY A 270 -5.58 -19.67 -10.66
C GLY A 270 -5.34 -20.74 -9.59
N ARG A 271 -4.64 -21.83 -9.94
CA ARG A 271 -4.19 -22.89 -9.05
C ARG A 271 -2.66 -22.87 -8.97
N GLU A 272 -2.11 -23.50 -7.93
CA GLU A 272 -0.68 -23.78 -7.85
C GLU A 272 -0.29 -24.81 -8.92
N ARG A 273 0.94 -24.72 -9.42
CA ARG A 273 1.51 -25.66 -10.40
C ARG A 273 2.81 -26.24 -9.86
N TYR A 274 3.02 -27.53 -10.11
CA TYR A 274 4.27 -28.22 -9.83
C TYR A 274 4.90 -28.75 -11.12
N SER A 275 6.23 -28.75 -11.18
CA SER A 275 6.94 -29.43 -12.25
C SER A 275 8.34 -29.82 -11.82
N ILE A 276 8.89 -30.87 -12.44
CA ILE A 276 10.20 -31.40 -12.11
C ILE A 276 11.06 -31.48 -13.38
N PRO A 277 11.73 -30.38 -13.79
CA PRO A 277 12.75 -30.45 -14.82
C PRO A 277 14.00 -31.17 -14.32
N PHE A 278 14.50 -32.05 -15.17
CA PHE A 278 15.75 -32.77 -15.02
C PHE A 278 16.73 -32.28 -16.08
N PHE A 279 17.67 -31.43 -15.67
CA PHE A 279 18.66 -30.83 -16.55
C PHE A 279 19.87 -31.75 -16.66
N PHE A 280 20.05 -32.39 -17.81
CA PHE A 280 21.21 -33.23 -18.09
C PHE A 280 22.29 -32.40 -18.81
N SER A 281 23.39 -32.08 -18.11
CA SER A 281 24.47 -31.29 -18.68
C SER A 281 25.51 -32.13 -19.41
N GLY A 282 25.87 -33.29 -18.85
CA GLY A 282 26.96 -34.14 -19.34
C GLY A 282 28.18 -34.12 -18.41
N ASN A 283 29.22 -34.86 -18.76
CA ASN A 283 30.49 -34.92 -18.05
C ASN A 283 31.15 -33.54 -18.06
N PRO A 284 31.47 -32.93 -16.90
CA PRO A 284 32.10 -31.62 -16.81
C PRO A 284 33.35 -31.44 -17.69
N ASP A 285 34.16 -32.49 -17.83
CA ASP A 285 35.43 -32.49 -18.57
C ASP A 285 35.27 -32.81 -20.06
N TYR A 286 34.07 -33.17 -20.52
CA TYR A 286 33.85 -33.52 -21.92
C TYR A 286 34.00 -32.29 -22.81
N LEU A 287 34.85 -32.40 -23.83
CA LEU A 287 35.08 -31.37 -24.82
C LEU A 287 34.00 -31.43 -25.91
N CYS A 288 33.09 -30.47 -25.89
CA CYS A 288 32.04 -30.33 -26.89
C CYS A 288 32.58 -29.70 -28.17
N GLU A 289 32.68 -30.51 -29.22
CA GLU A 289 33.07 -30.08 -30.57
C GLU A 289 31.92 -30.27 -31.57
N CYS A 290 31.97 -29.54 -32.68
CA CYS A 290 31.03 -29.73 -33.77
C CYS A 290 31.21 -31.12 -34.38
N LEU A 291 30.12 -31.89 -34.49
CA LEU A 291 30.17 -33.22 -35.08
C LEU A 291 30.59 -33.13 -36.56
N PRO A 292 31.43 -34.05 -37.06
CA PRO A 292 31.94 -34.01 -38.43
C PRO A 292 30.85 -33.96 -39.50
N ASN A 293 29.71 -34.60 -39.24
CA ASN A 293 28.56 -34.70 -40.15
C ASN A 293 27.50 -33.59 -39.94
N CYS A 294 27.76 -32.63 -39.06
CA CYS A 294 26.93 -31.44 -38.83
C CYS A 294 27.44 -30.19 -39.56
N ARG A 295 28.44 -30.35 -40.44
CA ARG A 295 29.00 -29.30 -41.30
C ARG A 295 29.35 -29.88 -42.67
N ALA A 296 29.41 -29.03 -43.69
CA ALA A 296 29.87 -29.49 -45.01
C ALA A 296 31.37 -29.82 -44.98
N GLU A 297 31.81 -30.69 -45.89
CA GLU A 297 33.23 -31.03 -46.02
C GLU A 297 34.05 -29.77 -46.37
N GLY A 298 35.08 -29.48 -45.57
CA GLY A 298 35.90 -28.27 -45.69
C GLY A 298 35.35 -27.02 -45.00
N GLU A 299 34.14 -27.06 -44.44
CA GLU A 299 33.57 -25.96 -43.67
C GLU A 299 34.13 -25.91 -42.24
N ALA A 300 34.51 -24.73 -41.76
CA ALA A 300 34.93 -24.55 -40.38
C ALA A 300 33.73 -24.68 -39.41
N PRO A 301 33.91 -25.21 -38.19
CA PRO A 301 32.83 -25.23 -37.20
C PRO A 301 32.42 -23.80 -36.83
N LYS A 302 31.11 -23.55 -36.65
CA LYS A 302 30.62 -22.21 -36.27
C LYS A 302 31.10 -21.75 -34.91
N TYR A 303 31.36 -22.70 -34.02
CA TYR A 303 31.77 -22.46 -32.65
C TYR A 303 33.08 -23.18 -32.34
N PRO A 304 33.98 -22.57 -31.55
CA PRO A 304 35.17 -23.27 -31.06
C PRO A 304 34.79 -24.40 -30.09
N PRO A 305 35.67 -25.39 -29.86
CA PRO A 305 35.52 -26.37 -28.80
C PRO A 305 35.32 -25.71 -27.42
N ILE A 306 34.49 -26.32 -26.57
CA ILE A 306 34.26 -25.85 -25.19
C ILE A 306 33.95 -27.04 -24.29
N THR A 307 34.36 -27.01 -23.02
CA THR A 307 33.96 -28.07 -22.08
C THR A 307 32.52 -27.88 -21.61
N VAL A 308 31.87 -28.95 -21.13
CA VAL A 308 30.55 -28.86 -20.49
C VAL A 308 30.60 -27.92 -19.28
N GLU A 309 31.63 -28.05 -18.45
CA GLU A 309 31.84 -27.22 -17.26
C GLU A 309 31.91 -25.73 -17.63
N ASP A 310 32.73 -25.36 -18.61
CA ASP A 310 32.91 -23.97 -19.03
C ASP A 310 31.60 -23.37 -19.57
N MET A 311 30.90 -24.10 -20.44
CA MET A 311 29.67 -23.61 -21.08
C MET A 311 28.54 -23.40 -20.06
N VAL A 312 28.31 -24.39 -19.20
CA VAL A 312 27.21 -24.35 -18.23
C VAL A 312 27.51 -23.35 -17.11
N THR A 313 28.76 -23.27 -16.65
CA THR A 313 29.19 -22.27 -15.66
C THR A 313 29.07 -20.85 -16.21
N ALA A 314 29.48 -20.62 -17.46
CA ALA A 314 29.33 -19.31 -18.11
C ALA A 314 27.85 -18.90 -18.19
N SER A 315 26.97 -19.82 -18.58
CA SER A 315 25.53 -19.55 -18.72
C SER A 315 24.83 -19.33 -17.37
N TYR A 316 25.22 -20.06 -16.31
CA TYR A 316 24.75 -19.80 -14.95
C TYR A 316 25.20 -18.44 -14.45
N LYS A 317 26.48 -18.10 -14.65
CA LYS A 317 27.03 -16.81 -14.28
C LYS A 317 26.32 -15.67 -15.01
N GLU A 318 25.95 -15.86 -16.27
CA GLU A 318 25.19 -14.88 -17.03
C GLU A 318 23.76 -14.73 -16.51
N SER A 319 23.00 -15.81 -16.31
CA SER A 319 21.58 -15.75 -15.89
C SER A 319 21.39 -15.24 -14.47
N TYR A 320 22.12 -15.77 -13.49
CA TYR A 320 22.12 -15.24 -12.13
C TYR A 320 22.76 -13.85 -12.08
N GLY A 321 23.78 -13.62 -12.91
CA GLY A 321 24.40 -12.31 -13.11
C GLY A 321 23.43 -11.27 -13.65
N ARG A 322 22.51 -11.61 -14.56
CA ARG A 322 21.45 -10.70 -15.03
C ARG A 322 20.44 -10.39 -13.93
N ALA A 323 20.08 -11.35 -13.09
CA ALA A 323 19.21 -11.09 -11.94
C ALA A 323 19.91 -10.19 -10.90
N GLU A 324 21.19 -10.44 -10.64
CA GLU A 324 22.03 -9.56 -9.83
C GLU A 324 22.24 -8.21 -10.48
N GLN A 325 22.39 -8.13 -11.80
CA GLN A 325 22.59 -6.89 -12.55
C GLN A 325 21.28 -6.11 -12.58
N TYR A 326 20.13 -6.74 -12.72
CA TYR A 326 18.83 -6.10 -12.55
C TYR A 326 18.64 -5.60 -11.12
N LYS A 327 19.00 -6.41 -10.11
CA LYS A 327 19.05 -5.95 -8.71
C LYS A 327 20.02 -4.79 -8.56
N LYS A 328 21.21 -4.86 -9.15
CA LYS A 328 22.26 -3.82 -9.14
C LYS A 328 21.89 -2.60 -9.95
N GLU A 329 21.10 -2.70 -11.02
CA GLU A 329 20.60 -1.64 -11.89
C GLU A 329 19.35 -0.99 -11.29
N MET A 330 18.54 -1.75 -10.55
CA MET A 330 17.51 -1.20 -9.68
C MET A 330 18.15 -0.55 -8.46
N GLU A 331 19.20 -1.14 -7.89
CA GLU A 331 20.06 -0.56 -6.86
C GLU A 331 20.90 0.59 -7.41
N GLU A 332 21.24 0.65 -8.71
CA GLU A 332 22.00 1.72 -9.37
C GLU A 332 21.08 2.82 -9.85
N LYS A 333 19.86 2.53 -10.28
CA LYS A 333 18.80 3.55 -10.43
C LYS A 333 18.39 4.09 -9.07
N ALA A 334 18.38 3.25 -8.03
CA ALA A 334 18.27 3.69 -6.65
C ALA A 334 19.53 4.44 -6.21
N LYS A 335 20.75 4.06 -6.64
CA LYS A 335 22.01 4.73 -6.29
C LYS A 335 22.31 5.96 -7.13
N LEU A 336 21.81 6.14 -8.34
CA LEU A 336 21.85 7.40 -9.09
C LEU A 336 20.81 8.37 -8.54
N LYS A 337 19.72 7.84 -7.96
CA LYS A 337 18.92 8.57 -6.96
C LYS A 337 19.71 8.84 -5.66
N MET A 338 20.64 7.97 -5.22
CA MET A 338 21.56 8.21 -4.08
C MET A 338 22.86 8.97 -4.43
N GLU A 339 23.30 9.18 -5.67
CA GLU A 339 24.54 9.95 -5.95
C GLU A 339 24.25 11.45 -5.95
N THR A 340 22.97 11.81 -5.83
CA THR A 340 22.49 13.10 -5.33
C THR A 340 22.18 13.09 -3.81
N THR A 341 22.42 11.98 -3.09
CA THR A 341 22.26 11.84 -1.62
C THR A 341 23.24 10.83 -0.97
N PRO A 342 24.31 11.25 -0.28
CA PRO A 342 25.40 10.34 0.09
C PRO A 342 25.09 9.22 1.11
N ALA A 343 25.46 7.99 0.69
CA ALA A 343 25.90 6.72 1.34
C ALA A 343 26.16 6.66 2.88
N THR A 344 26.02 5.54 3.63
CA THR A 344 26.38 4.12 3.34
C THR A 344 25.82 3.15 4.43
N ALA A 345 25.72 1.85 4.10
CA ALA A 345 25.01 0.80 4.85
C ALA A 345 25.82 -0.04 5.88
N ALA A 346 25.13 -0.52 6.92
CA ALA A 346 25.39 -1.77 7.65
C ALA A 346 24.07 -2.38 8.16
N LYS A 347 23.94 -3.72 8.16
CA LYS A 347 22.75 -4.50 8.57
C LYS A 347 22.17 -4.01 9.90
N GLY A 348 20.84 -3.87 9.94
CA GLY A 348 20.08 -3.26 11.04
C GLY A 348 19.62 -1.86 10.61
N VAL A 349 18.32 -1.64 10.60
CA VAL A 349 17.58 -0.37 10.40
C VAL A 349 18.41 0.85 9.93
N ILE A 350 18.37 1.17 8.63
CA ILE A 350 18.63 2.54 8.14
C ILE A 350 17.45 2.90 7.25
N LEU A 351 16.61 3.77 7.76
CA LEU A 351 15.51 4.41 7.04
C LEU A 351 16.02 5.81 6.73
N ASP A 352 16.16 6.15 5.46
CA ASP A 352 16.54 7.49 5.07
C ASP A 352 15.77 7.85 3.82
N ASP A 353 14.77 8.71 4.00
CA ASP A 353 14.05 9.37 2.92
C ASP A 353 14.70 10.76 2.74
N PRO A 354 15.53 10.96 1.69
CA PRO A 354 16.29 12.19 1.49
C PRO A 354 15.40 13.41 1.27
N ASP A 355 14.23 13.20 0.66
CA ASP A 355 13.27 14.25 0.36
C ASP A 355 12.63 14.74 1.67
N VAL A 356 12.30 13.81 2.58
CA VAL A 356 11.84 14.12 3.95
C VAL A 356 12.95 14.80 4.77
N GLN A 357 14.19 14.32 4.72
CA GLN A 357 15.31 14.92 5.45
C GLN A 357 15.63 16.34 4.97
N GLN A 358 15.68 16.57 3.64
CA GLN A 358 15.91 17.89 3.07
C GLN A 358 14.74 18.85 3.34
N PHE A 359 13.51 18.32 3.33
CA PHE A 359 12.31 19.12 3.56
C PHE A 359 12.22 19.58 5.02
N TYR A 360 12.30 18.66 5.99
CA TYR A 360 12.17 18.99 7.42
C TYR A 360 13.45 19.56 8.04
N GLY A 361 14.65 19.18 7.55
CA GLY A 361 15.93 19.70 8.02
C GLY A 361 16.07 19.67 9.55
N SER A 362 16.37 20.81 10.17
CA SER A 362 16.49 20.95 11.62
C SER A 362 15.17 21.04 12.39
N SER A 363 14.02 20.83 11.73
CA SER A 363 12.70 20.78 12.39
C SER A 363 12.57 19.61 13.36
N THR A 364 13.30 18.53 13.13
CA THR A 364 13.37 17.36 14.03
C THR A 364 14.80 16.87 14.17
N THR A 365 15.15 16.29 15.32
CA THR A 365 16.44 15.62 15.50
C THR A 365 16.52 14.36 14.63
N GLU A 366 17.73 14.01 14.18
CA GLU A 366 17.99 12.79 13.40
C GLU A 366 17.57 11.52 14.16
N ALA A 367 17.84 11.45 15.46
CA ALA A 367 17.41 10.34 16.32
C ALA A 367 15.88 10.15 16.32
N TYR A 368 15.13 11.24 16.50
CA TYR A 368 13.66 11.21 16.43
C TYR A 368 13.17 10.72 15.06
N ARG A 369 13.74 11.22 13.96
CA ARG A 369 13.33 10.86 12.60
C ARG A 369 13.51 9.36 12.35
N LEU A 370 14.70 8.82 12.62
CA LEU A 370 15.01 7.40 12.43
C LEU A 370 14.10 6.50 13.29
N LYS A 371 13.86 6.88 14.55
CA LYS A 371 12.94 6.15 15.44
C LYS A 371 11.49 6.21 14.93
N SER A 372 11.04 7.37 14.42
CA SER A 372 9.69 7.56 13.89
C SER A 372 9.45 6.76 12.59
N GLU A 373 10.44 6.71 11.71
CA GLU A 373 10.39 5.88 10.50
C GLU A 373 10.36 4.39 10.87
N LEU A 374 11.09 3.97 11.92
CA LEU A 374 11.07 2.60 12.39
C LEU A 374 9.69 2.22 12.95
N VAL A 375 9.07 3.13 13.71
CA VAL A 375 7.66 2.99 14.14
C VAL A 375 6.74 2.84 12.92
N GLY A 376 6.91 3.66 11.89
CA GLY A 376 6.13 3.57 10.65
C GLY A 376 6.24 2.21 9.98
N LYS A 377 7.46 1.68 9.85
CA LYS A 377 7.71 0.34 9.29
C LYS A 377 7.06 -0.77 10.12
N CYS A 378 7.19 -0.70 11.46
CA CYS A 378 6.54 -1.66 12.35
C CYS A 378 5.01 -1.62 12.21
N MET A 379 4.42 -0.44 12.03
CA MET A 379 2.98 -0.30 11.76
C MET A 379 2.59 -0.91 10.41
N GLU A 380 3.45 -0.79 9.39
CA GLU A 380 3.25 -1.44 8.08
C GLU A 380 3.30 -2.98 8.18
N GLU A 381 4.25 -3.51 8.95
CA GLU A 381 4.36 -4.96 9.22
C GLU A 381 3.15 -5.50 10.00
N ILE A 382 2.62 -4.72 10.95
CA ILE A 382 1.36 -5.05 11.65
C ILE A 382 0.18 -5.05 10.68
N GLY A 383 0.15 -4.09 9.75
CA GLY A 383 -0.88 -3.90 8.74
C GLY A 383 -2.21 -3.37 9.31
N MET A 384 -3.22 -3.24 8.43
CA MET A 384 -4.54 -2.74 8.77
C MET A 384 -5.39 -3.83 9.46
N GLY A 385 -5.42 -3.82 10.79
CA GLY A 385 -6.12 -4.81 11.61
C GLY A 385 -7.36 -4.29 12.34
N ARG A 386 -7.86 -5.08 13.30
CA ARG A 386 -9.05 -4.78 14.10
C ARG A 386 -8.92 -3.48 14.89
N PHE A 387 -7.72 -3.19 15.40
CA PHE A 387 -7.44 -1.96 16.14
C PHE A 387 -7.63 -0.72 15.25
N GLN A 388 -7.04 -0.71 14.06
CA GLN A 388 -7.09 0.46 13.18
C GLN A 388 -8.50 0.71 12.62
N TRP A 389 -9.27 -0.34 12.32
CA TRP A 389 -10.68 -0.19 11.93
C TRP A 389 -11.56 0.36 13.06
N LYS A 390 -11.34 -0.10 14.30
CA LYS A 390 -12.01 0.49 15.48
C LYS A 390 -11.57 1.94 15.66
N LEU A 391 -10.27 2.23 15.49
CA LEU A 391 -9.75 3.58 15.58
C LEU A 391 -10.42 4.50 14.54
N PHE A 392 -10.55 4.07 13.29
CA PHE A 392 -11.22 4.82 12.21
C PHE A 392 -12.65 5.25 12.58
N VAL A 393 -13.41 4.36 13.23
CA VAL A 393 -14.77 4.66 13.70
C VAL A 393 -14.73 5.63 14.88
N VAL A 394 -13.87 5.37 15.86
CA VAL A 394 -13.82 6.15 17.11
C VAL A 394 -13.29 7.56 16.88
N THR A 395 -12.30 7.75 15.99
CA THR A 395 -11.86 9.08 15.54
C THR A 395 -12.95 9.77 14.72
N GLY A 396 -13.77 9.04 13.95
CA GLY A 396 -14.95 9.60 13.27
C GLY A 396 -15.97 10.28 14.18
N PHE A 397 -16.08 9.90 15.46
CA PHE A 397 -17.03 10.52 16.39
C PHE A 397 -16.79 12.02 16.61
N GLY A 398 -15.55 12.50 16.65
CA GLY A 398 -15.29 13.92 16.87
C GLY A 398 -15.59 14.74 15.61
N TRP A 399 -15.44 14.15 14.42
CA TRP A 399 -15.91 14.77 13.18
C TRP A 399 -17.44 14.92 13.15
N ILE A 400 -18.18 13.89 13.60
CA ILE A 400 -19.63 13.95 13.75
C ILE A 400 -20.01 15.06 14.75
N VAL A 401 -19.35 15.10 15.92
CA VAL A 401 -19.67 16.08 16.98
C VAL A 401 -19.27 17.51 16.60
N ASP A 402 -18.18 17.71 15.84
CA ASP A 402 -17.85 19.01 15.24
C ASP A 402 -18.99 19.50 14.35
N ASN A 403 -19.55 18.61 13.52
CA ASN A 403 -20.71 18.96 12.71
C ASN A 403 -21.97 19.20 13.55
N PHE A 404 -22.22 18.40 14.59
CA PHE A 404 -23.34 18.64 15.52
C PHE A 404 -23.32 20.05 16.09
N ALA A 405 -22.13 20.57 16.39
CA ALA A 405 -21.97 21.95 16.78
C ALA A 405 -22.20 22.91 15.59
N SER A 406 -21.47 22.74 14.48
CA SER A 406 -21.50 23.73 13.39
C SER A 406 -22.84 23.84 12.67
N GLN A 407 -23.52 22.72 12.40
CA GLN A 407 -24.82 22.74 11.75
C GLN A 407 -25.96 22.84 12.76
N GLY A 408 -25.76 22.31 13.97
CA GLY A 408 -26.74 22.42 15.05
C GLY A 408 -27.08 23.85 15.39
N ILE A 409 -26.08 24.74 15.52
CA ILE A 409 -26.32 26.17 15.78
C ILE A 409 -27.19 26.80 14.69
N SER A 410 -26.82 26.64 13.42
CA SER A 410 -27.55 27.22 12.29
C SER A 410 -28.99 26.69 12.19
N SER A 411 -29.21 25.43 12.56
CA SER A 411 -30.54 24.81 12.52
C SER A 411 -31.48 25.36 13.60
N VAL A 412 -30.95 25.69 14.79
CA VAL A 412 -31.76 26.15 15.93
C VAL A 412 -31.89 27.67 16.05
N GLN A 413 -31.16 28.45 15.25
CA GLN A 413 -31.25 29.91 15.27
C GLN A 413 -32.66 30.45 14.97
N PRO A 414 -33.36 30.02 13.90
CA PRO A 414 -34.71 30.53 13.61
C PRO A 414 -35.71 30.34 14.77
N PRO A 415 -35.89 29.14 15.36
CA PRO A 415 -36.81 28.99 16.49
C PRO A 415 -36.34 29.75 17.75
N ILE A 416 -35.05 30.03 17.92
CA ILE A 416 -34.54 30.85 19.03
C ILE A 416 -34.91 32.33 18.87
N GLU A 417 -34.85 32.84 17.65
CA GLU A 417 -35.28 34.20 17.32
C GLU A 417 -36.76 34.43 17.62
N LEU A 418 -37.57 33.38 17.48
CA LEU A 418 -38.99 33.39 17.85
C LEU A 418 -39.25 33.32 19.36
N GLU A 419 -38.30 32.87 20.19
CA GLU A 419 -38.52 32.69 21.64
C GLU A 419 -37.98 33.84 22.50
N PHE A 420 -36.79 34.36 22.19
CA PHE A 420 -36.14 35.36 23.05
C PHE A 420 -36.39 36.79 22.55
N PRO A 421 -37.00 37.67 23.38
CA PRO A 421 -37.21 39.05 23.00
C PRO A 421 -35.89 39.85 23.02
N GLY A 422 -35.82 40.89 22.18
CA GLY A 422 -34.72 41.87 22.20
C GLY A 422 -33.40 41.40 21.58
N ILE A 423 -33.43 40.36 20.74
CA ILE A 423 -32.28 39.96 19.93
C ILE A 423 -32.02 41.04 18.87
N VAL A 424 -30.82 41.63 18.87
CA VAL A 424 -30.38 42.57 17.82
C VAL A 424 -30.11 41.81 16.52
N GLN A 425 -29.36 40.70 16.62
CA GLN A 425 -29.09 39.82 15.50
C GLN A 425 -28.81 38.40 16.00
N VAL A 426 -29.58 37.41 15.52
CA VAL A 426 -29.46 36.02 15.96
C VAL A 426 -28.10 35.40 15.58
N SER A 427 -27.47 35.92 14.51
CA SER A 427 -26.14 35.51 14.04
C SER A 427 -24.99 35.85 15.00
N TYR A 428 -25.20 36.69 16.02
CA TYR A 428 -24.20 36.91 17.07
C TYR A 428 -23.87 35.64 17.87
N SER A 429 -24.80 34.67 17.93
CA SER A 429 -24.50 33.35 18.47
C SER A 429 -23.45 32.61 17.64
N SER A 430 -23.47 32.76 16.31
CA SER A 430 -22.41 32.26 15.42
C SER A 430 -21.08 32.95 15.69
N VAL A 431 -21.07 34.26 15.93
CA VAL A 431 -19.83 34.99 16.29
C VAL A 431 -19.23 34.45 17.59
N ALA A 432 -20.04 34.18 18.60
CA ALA A 432 -19.59 33.56 19.84
C ALA A 432 -19.02 32.15 19.60
N TYR A 433 -19.70 31.33 18.79
CA TYR A 433 -19.23 30.01 18.40
C TYR A 433 -17.89 30.06 17.64
N TYR A 434 -17.74 30.93 16.63
CA TYR A 434 -16.49 31.08 15.88
C TYR A 434 -15.34 31.60 16.74
N THR A 435 -15.62 32.51 17.69
CA THR A 435 -14.63 32.96 18.68
C THR A 435 -14.14 31.78 19.51
N GLY A 436 -15.08 30.96 19.99
CA GLY A 436 -14.78 29.70 20.66
C GLY A 436 -13.93 28.76 19.80
N LEU A 437 -14.32 28.54 18.55
CA LEU A 437 -13.62 27.67 17.59
C LEU A 437 -12.17 28.09 17.34
N ILE A 438 -11.91 29.39 17.17
CA ILE A 438 -10.56 29.93 16.96
C ILE A 438 -9.69 29.64 18.19
N LEU A 439 -10.21 29.94 19.38
CA LEU A 439 -9.51 29.66 20.64
C LEU A 439 -9.28 28.16 20.82
N GLY A 440 -10.28 27.33 20.52
CA GLY A 440 -10.23 25.88 20.63
C GLY A 440 -9.23 25.24 19.68
N ALA A 441 -9.26 25.60 18.39
CA ALA A 441 -8.36 25.04 17.38
C ALA A 441 -6.88 25.35 17.70
N SER A 442 -6.60 26.58 18.14
CA SER A 442 -5.27 26.96 18.61
C SER A 442 -4.88 26.22 19.89
N PHE A 443 -5.76 26.23 20.90
CA PHE A 443 -5.46 25.66 22.22
C PHE A 443 -5.27 24.15 22.18
N TRP A 444 -6.22 23.39 21.61
CA TRP A 444 -6.16 21.93 21.56
C TRP A 444 -5.08 21.44 20.60
N GLY A 445 -4.86 22.13 19.47
CA GLY A 445 -3.75 21.82 18.57
C GLY A 445 -2.40 21.96 19.25
N ILE A 446 -2.09 23.14 19.79
CA ILE A 446 -0.80 23.41 20.44
C ILE A 446 -0.62 22.55 21.70
N SER A 447 -1.65 22.41 22.53
CA SER A 447 -1.54 21.59 23.74
C SER A 447 -1.28 20.12 23.41
N SER A 448 -1.77 19.59 22.30
CA SER A 448 -1.54 18.18 21.93
C SER A 448 -0.06 17.83 21.68
N ASP A 449 0.78 18.81 21.32
CA ASP A 449 2.24 18.66 21.21
C ASP A 449 2.92 18.65 22.60
N LEU A 450 2.26 19.19 23.62
CA LEU A 450 2.80 19.35 24.97
C LEU A 450 2.34 18.23 25.91
N ILE A 451 1.03 18.08 26.07
CA ILE A 451 0.41 17.19 27.05
C ILE A 451 0.07 15.80 26.48
N GLY A 452 0.19 15.62 25.16
CA GLY A 452 -0.22 14.41 24.45
C GLY A 452 -1.57 14.56 23.76
N ARG A 453 -1.92 13.61 22.90
CA ARG A 453 -3.12 13.70 22.05
C ARG A 453 -4.35 13.23 22.82
N LYS A 454 -4.18 12.28 23.74
CA LYS A 454 -5.28 11.62 24.47
C LYS A 454 -6.13 12.55 25.37
N PRO A 455 -5.57 13.55 26.10
CA PRO A 455 -6.38 14.44 26.91
C PRO A 455 -7.36 15.27 26.07
N ALA A 456 -6.87 15.83 24.95
CA ALA A 456 -7.70 16.59 24.03
C ALA A 456 -8.77 15.69 23.39
N PHE A 457 -8.38 14.51 22.90
CA PHE A 457 -9.27 13.52 22.27
C PHE A 457 -10.52 13.15 23.07
N ASN A 458 -10.41 13.11 24.40
CA ASN A 458 -11.52 12.77 25.29
C ASN A 458 -12.26 14.00 25.84
N SER A 459 -11.52 15.06 26.16
CA SER A 459 -12.09 16.24 26.81
C SER A 459 -13.00 17.03 25.87
N THR A 460 -12.63 17.12 24.58
CA THR A 460 -13.40 17.92 23.61
C THR A 460 -14.80 17.34 23.40
N LEU A 461 -14.96 16.03 23.23
CA LEU A 461 -16.30 15.42 23.08
C LEU A 461 -17.13 15.52 24.35
N LEU A 462 -16.51 15.33 25.52
CA LEU A 462 -17.19 15.46 26.80
C LEU A 462 -17.74 16.88 27.00
N ILE A 463 -16.90 17.89 26.77
CA ILE A 463 -17.29 19.30 26.88
C ILE A 463 -18.40 19.61 25.86
N ALA A 464 -18.24 19.21 24.59
CA ALA A 464 -19.26 19.43 23.58
C ALA A 464 -20.61 18.81 23.96
N GLY A 465 -20.62 17.55 24.41
CA GLY A 465 -21.85 16.86 24.79
C GLY A 465 -22.56 17.46 26.00
N ILE A 466 -21.82 17.82 27.05
CA ILE A 466 -22.38 18.48 28.25
C ILE A 466 -22.99 19.84 27.88
N PHE A 467 -22.24 20.67 27.15
CA PHE A 467 -22.67 22.03 26.85
C PHE A 467 -23.74 22.09 25.75
N LEU A 468 -23.81 21.12 24.83
CA LEU A 468 -24.95 20.96 23.91
C LEU A 468 -26.25 20.67 24.68
N CYS A 469 -26.22 19.74 25.65
CA CYS A 469 -27.38 19.50 26.52
C CYS A 469 -27.70 20.75 27.36
N GLY A 470 -26.68 21.41 27.90
CA GLY A 470 -26.83 22.63 28.71
C GLY A 470 -27.44 23.79 27.92
N ALA A 471 -27.07 23.95 26.65
CA ALA A 471 -27.59 25.00 25.77
C ALA A 471 -29.12 24.90 25.59
N ALA A 472 -29.69 23.69 25.56
CA ALA A 472 -31.13 23.47 25.51
C ALA A 472 -31.89 24.02 26.74
N GLY A 473 -31.20 24.12 27.88
CA GLY A 473 -31.76 24.63 29.14
C GLY A 473 -31.71 26.16 29.28
N THR A 474 -31.07 26.86 28.35
CA THR A 474 -30.88 28.31 28.44
C THR A 474 -32.21 29.07 28.34
N LYS A 475 -32.27 30.22 29.04
CA LYS A 475 -33.45 31.10 29.12
C LYS A 475 -33.20 32.51 28.57
N SER A 476 -32.00 32.76 28.03
CA SER A 476 -31.64 34.03 27.42
C SER A 476 -30.67 33.81 26.27
N PHE A 477 -30.74 34.68 25.27
CA PHE A 477 -29.87 34.62 24.10
C PHE A 477 -28.38 34.82 24.46
N LEU A 478 -28.09 35.63 25.49
CA LEU A 478 -26.72 35.80 25.99
C LEU A 478 -26.17 34.51 26.60
N ALA A 479 -26.97 33.81 27.43
CA ALA A 479 -26.57 32.54 28.01
C ALA A 479 -26.38 31.48 26.91
N PHE A 480 -27.28 31.43 25.93
CA PHE A 480 -27.16 30.56 24.76
C PHE A 480 -25.86 30.81 24.00
N SER A 481 -25.55 32.08 23.70
CA SER A 481 -24.32 32.46 23.00
C SER A 481 -23.06 32.14 23.80
N ALA A 482 -23.09 32.32 25.13
CA ALA A 482 -21.99 31.94 26.01
C ALA A 482 -21.75 30.41 26.03
N MET A 483 -22.82 29.60 26.05
CA MET A 483 -22.69 28.14 25.92
C MET A 483 -22.08 27.78 24.56
N TRP A 484 -22.49 28.44 23.48
CA TRP A 484 -21.94 28.21 22.15
C TRP A 484 -20.48 28.60 21.99
N ALA A 485 -20.00 29.62 22.71
CA ALA A 485 -18.57 29.91 22.78
C ALA A 485 -17.78 28.72 23.37
N VAL A 486 -18.28 28.10 24.45
CA VAL A 486 -17.64 26.93 25.07
C VAL A 486 -17.72 25.71 24.14
N ILE A 487 -18.87 25.46 23.51
CA ILE A 487 -19.05 24.41 22.51
C ILE A 487 -18.05 24.61 21.35
N GLY A 488 -17.87 25.84 20.89
CA GLY A 488 -16.88 26.19 19.87
C GLY A 488 -15.46 25.86 20.31
N THR A 489 -15.08 26.17 21.54
CA THR A 489 -13.75 25.81 22.07
C THR A 489 -13.54 24.30 22.09
N ALA A 490 -14.57 23.51 22.35
CA ALA A 490 -14.49 22.05 22.27
C ALA A 490 -14.40 21.56 20.81
N ALA A 491 -15.32 22.00 19.95
CA ALA A 491 -15.39 21.60 18.54
C ALA A 491 -14.08 21.89 17.78
N GLY A 492 -13.44 23.03 18.06
CA GLY A 492 -12.19 23.43 17.40
C GLY A 492 -11.04 22.41 17.56
N GLY A 493 -11.06 21.60 18.62
CA GLY A 493 -10.05 20.56 18.85
C GLY A 493 -10.38 19.19 18.26
N ASN A 494 -11.65 18.90 17.94
CA ASN A 494 -12.09 17.56 17.54
C ASN A 494 -11.37 17.08 16.27
N VAL A 495 -11.58 17.78 15.17
CA VAL A 495 -11.09 17.36 13.86
C VAL A 495 -9.56 17.32 13.80
N PRO A 496 -8.81 18.36 14.22
CA PRO A 496 -7.35 18.33 14.17
C PRO A 496 -6.74 17.18 15.00
N VAL A 497 -7.22 16.99 16.24
CA VAL A 497 -6.65 15.98 17.15
C VAL A 497 -6.99 14.56 16.70
N ASP A 498 -8.23 14.34 16.25
CA ASP A 498 -8.67 13.03 15.73
C ASP A 498 -7.86 12.62 14.49
N SER A 499 -7.59 13.57 13.58
CA SER A 499 -6.74 13.35 12.40
C SER A 499 -5.30 12.98 12.77
N MET A 500 -4.70 13.67 13.75
CA MET A 500 -3.34 13.37 14.21
C MET A 500 -3.24 11.98 14.85
N ILE A 501 -4.19 11.62 15.71
CA ILE A 501 -4.22 10.28 16.33
C ILE A 501 -4.35 9.20 15.27
N PHE A 502 -5.28 9.37 14.31
CA PHE A 502 -5.48 8.38 13.26
C PHE A 502 -4.21 8.19 12.43
N LEU A 503 -3.58 9.30 12.01
CA LEU A 503 -2.34 9.30 11.25
C LEU A 503 -1.16 8.63 11.99
N GLU A 504 -1.10 8.77 13.32
CA GLU A 504 -0.01 8.21 14.12
C GLU A 504 -0.13 6.70 14.40
N PHE A 505 -1.28 6.09 14.10
CA PHE A 505 -1.53 4.65 14.31
C PHE A 505 -1.88 3.86 13.04
N VAL A 506 -2.13 4.54 11.91
CA VAL A 506 -2.44 3.89 10.64
C VAL A 506 -1.16 3.49 9.90
N PRO A 507 -1.10 2.31 9.25
CA PRO A 507 0.02 1.96 8.36
C PRO A 507 0.09 2.91 7.17
N GLY A 508 1.29 3.09 6.61
CA GLY A 508 1.56 4.01 5.50
C GLY A 508 0.74 3.67 4.25
N SER A 509 0.58 2.38 3.95
CA SER A 509 -0.25 1.89 2.83
C SER A 509 -1.72 2.33 2.90
N HIS A 510 -2.23 2.67 4.08
CA HIS A 510 -3.64 3.03 4.30
C HIS A 510 -3.84 4.51 4.71
N GLN A 511 -2.82 5.36 4.59
CA GLN A 511 -2.92 6.79 4.91
C GLN A 511 -4.04 7.52 4.13
N TYR A 512 -4.44 7.02 2.96
CA TYR A 512 -5.56 7.57 2.20
C TYR A 512 -6.89 7.56 2.97
N LEU A 513 -7.06 6.67 3.96
CA LEU A 513 -8.22 6.63 4.84
C LEU A 513 -8.36 7.90 5.71
N LEU A 514 -7.27 8.65 5.91
CA LEU A 514 -7.35 9.94 6.58
C LEU A 514 -8.22 10.93 5.78
N THR A 515 -8.18 10.88 4.45
CA THR A 515 -9.08 11.64 3.58
C THR A 515 -10.52 11.18 3.75
N ALA A 516 -10.73 9.85 3.77
CA ALA A 516 -12.06 9.25 3.96
C ALA A 516 -12.67 9.59 5.31
N LEU A 517 -11.85 9.92 6.32
CA LEU A 517 -12.30 10.29 7.66
C LEU A 517 -13.23 11.53 7.64
N SER A 518 -13.06 12.43 6.67
CA SER A 518 -13.94 13.59 6.49
C SER A 518 -15.39 13.21 6.10
N ALA A 519 -15.64 11.97 5.65
CA ALA A 519 -16.99 11.47 5.40
C ALA A 519 -17.84 11.45 6.69
N TRP A 520 -17.21 11.24 7.85
CA TRP A 520 -17.90 11.25 9.15
C TRP A 520 -18.49 12.62 9.49
N TRP A 521 -17.87 13.71 9.03
CA TRP A 521 -18.42 15.06 9.20
C TRP A 521 -19.74 15.24 8.43
N ASN A 522 -19.77 14.75 7.19
CA ASN A 522 -20.97 14.75 6.36
C ASN A 522 -22.05 13.80 6.91
N LEU A 523 -21.66 12.69 7.53
CA LEU A 523 -22.60 11.85 8.27
C LEU A 523 -23.21 12.61 9.46
N GLY A 524 -22.40 13.39 10.19
CA GLY A 524 -22.89 14.31 11.21
C GLY A 524 -23.91 15.30 10.65
N GLN A 525 -23.64 15.85 9.46
CA GLN A 525 -24.53 16.78 8.78
C GLN A 525 -25.89 16.15 8.46
N LEU A 526 -25.86 14.89 7.98
CA LEU A 526 -27.07 14.13 7.71
C LEU A 526 -27.87 13.87 9.00
N ILE A 527 -27.20 13.51 10.10
CA ILE A 527 -27.86 13.28 11.40
C ILE A 527 -28.54 14.55 11.90
N VAL A 528 -27.85 15.70 11.90
CA VAL A 528 -28.43 16.97 12.33
C VAL A 528 -29.62 17.32 11.44
N SER A 529 -29.49 17.19 10.12
CA SER A 529 -30.57 17.50 9.16
C SER A 529 -31.80 16.62 9.39
N LEU A 530 -31.62 15.32 9.65
CA LEU A 530 -32.72 14.39 9.97
C LEU A 530 -33.39 14.74 11.31
N LEU A 531 -32.62 15.03 12.34
CA LEU A 531 -33.16 15.42 13.65
C LEU A 531 -33.88 16.77 13.58
N ALA A 532 -33.34 17.71 12.81
CA ALA A 532 -33.98 18.99 12.53
C ALA A 532 -35.31 18.79 11.80
N TRP A 533 -35.36 17.91 10.80
CA TRP A 533 -36.61 17.57 10.11
C TRP A 533 -37.64 16.95 11.06
N VAL A 534 -37.24 16.04 11.94
CA VAL A 534 -38.16 15.38 12.88
C VAL A 534 -38.62 16.32 13.99
N PHE A 535 -37.72 17.08 14.61
CA PHE A 535 -38.05 17.90 15.77
C PHE A 535 -38.46 19.33 15.40
N LEU A 536 -37.73 20.01 14.51
CA LEU A 536 -38.01 21.41 14.21
C LEU A 536 -39.24 21.57 13.31
N ALA A 537 -39.47 20.67 12.36
CA ALA A 537 -40.65 20.77 11.50
C ALA A 537 -41.97 20.46 12.21
N ASN A 538 -41.93 19.73 13.34
CA ASN A 538 -43.13 19.28 14.06
C ASN A 538 -43.35 19.97 15.42
N TYR A 539 -42.31 20.54 16.04
CA TYR A 539 -42.35 21.07 17.41
C TYR A 539 -41.77 22.49 17.51
N SER A 540 -41.83 23.28 16.45
CA SER A 540 -41.49 24.71 16.46
C SER A 540 -42.72 25.56 16.20
N CYS A 541 -42.70 26.80 16.68
CA CYS A 541 -43.74 27.77 16.36
C CYS A 541 -43.86 28.00 14.84
N PRO A 542 -45.07 28.35 14.34
CA PRO A 542 -45.25 28.81 12.96
C PRO A 542 -44.30 29.94 12.59
N THR A 543 -43.85 29.98 11.34
CA THR A 543 -42.82 30.93 10.84
C THR A 543 -43.24 32.40 10.88
N ASP A 544 -44.54 32.68 10.94
CA ASP A 544 -45.14 34.01 11.10
C ASP A 544 -45.30 34.45 12.57
N SER A 545 -44.87 33.62 13.52
CA SER A 545 -44.91 33.94 14.95
C SER A 545 -43.91 35.03 15.33
N THR A 546 -44.12 35.65 16.49
CA THR A 546 -43.21 36.63 17.10
C THR A 546 -42.85 36.19 18.53
N PRO A 547 -41.82 36.78 19.16
CA PRO A 547 -41.52 36.52 20.59
C PRO A 547 -42.70 36.74 21.55
N ALA A 548 -43.71 37.52 21.15
CA ALA A 548 -44.92 37.72 21.95
C ALA A 548 -45.96 36.60 21.76
N THR A 549 -45.96 35.90 20.62
CA THR A 549 -46.97 34.90 20.25
C THR A 549 -46.45 33.47 20.26
N CYS A 550 -45.13 33.25 20.27
CA CYS A 550 -44.53 31.94 20.34
C CYS A 550 -44.37 31.48 21.80
N HIS A 551 -45.27 30.62 22.27
CA HIS A 551 -45.15 30.04 23.61
C HIS A 551 -44.07 28.96 23.65
N ARG A 552 -43.28 28.97 24.75
CA ARG A 552 -42.20 27.99 24.95
C ARG A 552 -42.66 26.53 24.82
N SER A 553 -43.88 26.19 25.25
CA SER A 553 -44.45 24.83 25.15
C SER A 553 -44.61 24.35 23.71
N GLU A 554 -44.77 25.29 22.77
CA GLU A 554 -44.96 25.04 21.33
C GLU A 554 -43.64 25.13 20.54
N ASN A 555 -42.56 25.59 21.19
CA ASN A 555 -41.23 25.78 20.61
C ASN A 555 -40.17 24.84 21.20
N MET A 556 -40.55 23.59 21.48
CA MET A 556 -39.68 22.62 22.14
C MET A 556 -38.69 21.93 21.18
N GLY A 557 -38.90 22.03 19.87
CA GLY A 557 -38.13 21.33 18.85
C GLY A 557 -36.63 21.58 18.95
N TRP A 558 -36.20 22.83 19.13
CA TRP A 558 -34.77 23.16 19.23
C TRP A 558 -34.12 22.56 20.48
N ARG A 559 -34.87 22.39 21.57
CA ARG A 559 -34.38 21.73 22.78
C ARG A 559 -34.23 20.24 22.58
N TYR A 560 -35.20 19.60 21.95
CA TYR A 560 -35.12 18.17 21.62
C TYR A 560 -33.94 17.87 20.70
N THR A 561 -33.71 18.72 19.69
CA THR A 561 -32.53 18.63 18.82
C THR A 561 -31.24 18.70 19.63
N LEU A 562 -31.03 19.75 20.43
CA LEU A 562 -29.79 19.93 21.19
C LEU A 562 -29.55 18.85 22.26
N ILE A 563 -30.59 18.42 22.98
CA ILE A 563 -30.50 17.34 23.96
C ILE A 563 -30.12 16.03 23.27
N THR A 564 -30.73 15.73 22.11
CA THR A 564 -30.44 14.50 21.37
C THR A 564 -29.01 14.50 20.84
N LEU A 565 -28.56 15.61 20.23
CA LEU A 565 -27.18 15.77 19.76
C LEU A 565 -26.16 15.68 20.91
N GLY A 566 -26.45 16.33 22.03
CA GLY A 566 -25.61 16.28 23.23
C GLY A 566 -25.56 14.88 23.85
N ALA A 567 -26.69 14.18 23.94
CA ALA A 567 -26.75 12.81 24.45
C ALA A 567 -25.98 11.82 23.58
N LEU A 568 -26.08 11.93 22.25
CA LEU A 568 -25.26 11.16 21.30
C LEU A 568 -23.76 11.44 21.49
N SER A 569 -23.39 12.71 21.67
CA SER A 569 -22.00 13.11 21.92
C SER A 569 -21.46 12.53 23.25
N LEU A 570 -22.28 12.49 24.29
CA LEU A 570 -21.95 11.84 25.57
C LEU A 570 -21.82 10.32 25.42
N ALA A 571 -22.69 9.69 24.63
CA ALA A 571 -22.56 8.26 24.32
C ALA A 571 -21.24 7.96 23.61
N PHE A 572 -20.85 8.76 22.61
CA PHE A 572 -19.54 8.63 21.95
C PHE A 572 -18.39 8.84 22.92
N THR A 573 -18.52 9.77 23.88
CA THR A 573 -17.53 9.99 24.93
C THR A 573 -17.37 8.75 25.82
N VAL A 574 -18.48 8.10 26.22
CA VAL A 574 -18.45 6.86 26.99
C VAL A 574 -17.73 5.76 26.22
N ILE A 575 -17.97 5.64 24.90
CA ILE A 575 -17.26 4.69 24.04
C ILE A 575 -15.75 4.99 24.02
N ARG A 576 -15.35 6.26 23.81
CA ARG A 576 -13.94 6.68 23.78
C ARG A 576 -13.19 6.40 25.08
N ILE A 577 -13.83 6.63 26.23
CA ILE A 577 -13.17 6.53 27.54
C ILE A 577 -13.17 5.11 28.08
N PHE A 578 -14.32 4.42 28.01
CA PHE A 578 -14.51 3.15 28.72
C PHE A 578 -14.41 1.91 27.83
N ILE A 579 -14.78 2.02 26.55
CA ILE A 579 -14.84 0.86 25.65
C ILE A 579 -13.56 0.73 24.82
N PHE A 580 -13.08 1.83 24.25
CA PHE A 580 -11.88 1.84 23.40
C PHE A 580 -10.68 2.44 24.14
N LYS A 581 -9.91 1.59 24.84
CA LYS A 581 -8.70 2.04 25.53
C LYS A 581 -7.60 2.37 24.51
N LEU A 582 -7.37 3.66 24.31
CA LEU A 582 -6.32 4.18 23.44
C LEU A 582 -5.04 4.45 24.25
N PRO A 583 -3.87 3.87 23.88
CA PRO A 583 -2.57 4.30 24.39
C PRO A 583 -2.20 5.66 23.80
N GLU A 584 -1.26 6.37 24.41
CA GLU A 584 -0.76 7.60 23.80
C GLU A 584 0.03 7.28 22.51
N THR A 585 0.03 8.21 21.55
CA THR A 585 0.58 7.94 20.22
C THR A 585 2.10 7.72 20.27
N PRO A 586 2.63 6.75 19.48
CA PRO A 586 4.05 6.38 19.56
C PRO A 586 4.98 7.53 19.17
N ARG A 587 4.61 8.33 18.16
CA ARG A 587 5.43 9.46 17.69
C ARG A 587 5.47 10.63 18.69
N TYR A 588 4.37 10.90 19.40
CA TYR A 588 4.40 11.81 20.54
C TYR A 588 5.39 11.34 21.62
N LEU A 589 5.31 10.06 22.00
CA LEU A 589 6.13 9.50 23.06
C LEU A 589 7.62 9.59 22.71
N LEU A 590 7.99 9.32 21.45
CA LEU A 590 9.34 9.54 20.92
C LEU A 590 9.78 11.01 21.02
N SER A 591 8.90 11.96 20.69
CA SER A 591 9.22 13.40 20.80
C SER A 591 9.48 13.87 22.23
N LYS A 592 9.02 13.11 23.23
CA LYS A 592 9.27 13.34 24.66
C LYS A 592 10.41 12.47 25.23
N GLY A 593 11.14 11.75 24.38
CA GLY A 593 12.22 10.84 24.79
C GLY A 593 11.74 9.61 25.56
N LYS A 594 10.45 9.25 25.46
CA LYS A 594 9.84 8.11 26.17
C LYS A 594 9.85 6.86 25.29
N ASP A 595 11.03 6.40 24.94
CA ASP A 595 11.24 5.30 23.99
C ASP A 595 10.52 4.01 24.38
N GLN A 596 10.64 3.56 25.64
CA GLN A 596 9.95 2.35 26.10
C GLN A 596 8.42 2.46 25.97
N ALA A 597 7.85 3.62 26.32
CA ALA A 597 6.42 3.83 26.18
C ALA A 597 5.98 3.85 24.70
N ALA A 598 6.83 4.35 23.79
CA ALA A 598 6.58 4.29 22.36
C ALA A 598 6.57 2.83 21.87
N VAL A 599 7.53 2.00 22.30
CA VAL A 599 7.54 0.55 22.03
C VAL A 599 6.25 -0.11 22.53
N ASP A 600 5.87 0.15 23.78
CA ASP A 600 4.66 -0.42 24.38
C ASP A 600 3.40 -0.01 23.62
N SER A 601 3.35 1.22 23.08
CA SER A 601 2.23 1.71 22.27
C SER A 601 2.11 0.97 20.94
N VAL A 602 3.22 0.74 20.21
CA VAL A 602 3.23 -0.05 18.97
C VAL A 602 2.86 -1.51 19.25
N ASN A 603 3.45 -2.11 20.28
CA ASN A 603 3.20 -3.51 20.62
C ASN A 603 1.78 -3.72 21.17
N TYR A 604 1.18 -2.72 21.81
CA TYR A 604 -0.25 -2.75 22.14
C TYR A 604 -1.11 -2.92 20.88
N VAL A 605 -0.80 -2.21 19.80
CA VAL A 605 -1.51 -2.36 18.51
C VAL A 605 -1.30 -3.75 17.93
N ALA A 606 -0.07 -4.27 17.95
CA ALA A 606 0.23 -5.64 17.49
C ALA A 606 -0.60 -6.68 18.26
N ARG A 607 -0.66 -6.60 19.59
CA ARG A 607 -1.47 -7.48 20.45
C ARG A 607 -2.97 -7.39 20.13
N GLN A 608 -3.51 -6.19 19.95
CA GLN A 608 -4.93 -5.99 19.61
C GLN A 608 -5.29 -6.59 18.23
N ASN A 609 -4.31 -6.70 17.34
CA ASN A 609 -4.46 -7.28 16.01
C ASN A 609 -4.11 -8.78 15.94
N GLY A 610 -3.62 -9.38 17.04
CA GLY A 610 -3.16 -10.78 17.05
C GLY A 610 -1.91 -11.01 16.21
N LYS A 611 -1.04 -9.99 16.10
CA LYS A 611 0.23 -10.03 15.37
C LYS A 611 1.42 -10.12 16.35
N PRO A 612 2.57 -10.68 15.94
CA PRO A 612 3.78 -10.67 16.76
C PRO A 612 4.22 -9.22 17.04
N GLU A 613 4.85 -9.00 18.20
CA GLU A 613 5.37 -7.69 18.61
C GLU A 613 6.63 -7.34 17.79
N PRO A 614 6.56 -6.37 16.85
CA PRO A 614 7.65 -6.14 15.90
C PRO A 614 8.75 -5.23 16.45
N LEU A 615 8.46 -4.45 17.49
CA LEU A 615 9.32 -3.38 17.97
C LEU A 615 9.87 -3.71 19.36
N THR A 616 11.17 -3.53 19.54
CA THR A 616 11.85 -3.69 20.84
C THR A 616 12.65 -2.45 21.20
N ILE A 617 12.89 -2.23 22.50
CA ILE A 617 13.69 -1.10 22.98
C ILE A 617 15.14 -1.16 22.47
N GLY A 618 15.68 -2.37 22.27
CA GLY A 618 17.02 -2.57 21.73
C GLY A 618 17.20 -1.96 20.34
N MET A 619 16.14 -1.92 19.52
CA MET A 619 16.19 -1.31 18.19
C MET A 619 16.34 0.22 18.26
N PHE A 620 15.71 0.88 19.24
CA PHE A 620 15.91 2.31 19.47
C PHE A 620 17.27 2.62 20.07
N GLN A 621 17.76 1.77 20.99
CA GLN A 621 19.09 1.89 21.56
C GLN A 621 20.19 1.70 20.51
N GLU A 622 19.96 0.83 19.51
CA GLU A 622 20.86 0.66 18.37
C GLU A 622 20.94 1.94 17.52
N ILE A 623 19.81 2.62 17.29
CA ILE A 623 19.78 3.92 16.59
C ILE A 623 20.57 4.97 17.40
N ASP A 624 20.35 5.05 18.71
CA ASP A 624 21.08 5.99 19.58
C ASP A 624 22.59 5.71 19.61
N ALA A 625 22.97 4.43 19.68
CA ALA A 625 24.37 4.00 19.66
C ALA A 625 25.06 4.36 18.33
N ARG A 626 24.36 4.22 17.19
CA ARG A 626 24.86 4.60 15.86
C ARG A 626 25.09 6.10 15.73
N LEU A 627 24.23 6.91 16.34
CA LEU A 627 24.36 8.37 16.36
C LEU A 627 25.34 8.88 17.43
N GLY A 628 26.01 7.99 18.18
CA GLY A 628 26.95 8.37 19.23
C GLY A 628 26.30 9.01 20.45
N ILE A 629 25.00 8.80 20.67
CA ILE A 629 24.27 9.32 21.83
C ILE A 629 24.57 8.40 23.03
N THR A 630 25.45 8.83 23.92
CA THR A 630 25.83 8.06 25.12
C THR A 630 24.77 8.18 26.24
N ASN A 631 24.53 7.07 26.94
CA ASN A 631 23.54 6.91 28.01
C ASN A 631 23.70 7.88 29.20
N GLU A 632 24.78 8.65 29.32
CA GLU A 632 24.92 9.67 30.37
C GLU A 632 23.82 10.76 30.26
N SER A 633 23.33 11.02 29.05
CA SER A 633 22.21 11.93 28.79
C SER A 633 20.83 11.35 29.16
N ASN A 634 20.68 10.03 29.19
CA ASN A 634 19.42 9.35 29.54
C ASN A 634 19.27 9.11 31.06
N THR A 635 20.36 9.10 31.83
CA THR A 635 20.32 9.02 33.31
C THR A 635 19.83 10.31 33.99
N ALA A 636 19.88 11.46 33.33
CA ALA A 636 19.33 12.71 33.88
C ALA A 636 17.79 12.76 33.86
N ALA A 637 17.13 11.91 33.07
CA ALA A 637 15.67 11.88 32.92
C ALA A 637 14.96 10.83 33.81
N GLN A 638 15.70 10.06 34.62
CA GLN A 638 15.15 9.18 35.66
C GLN A 638 15.20 9.82 37.07
N GLY A 639 15.03 11.15 37.14
CA GLY A 639 14.64 11.80 38.38
C GLY A 639 13.21 11.41 38.79
N PRO A 640 12.83 11.53 40.08
CA PRO A 640 11.48 11.19 40.54
C PRO A 640 10.46 11.96 39.70
N GLY A 641 9.48 11.23 39.14
CA GLY A 641 8.54 11.76 38.15
C GLY A 641 7.93 13.09 38.59
N LEU A 642 8.25 14.16 37.86
CA LEU A 642 7.66 15.48 38.04
C LEU A 642 6.14 15.36 38.04
N THR A 643 5.48 16.04 38.97
CA THR A 643 4.02 16.05 39.03
C THR A 643 3.44 16.66 37.75
N THR A 644 2.22 16.29 37.35
CA THR A 644 1.56 16.82 36.14
C THR A 644 1.58 18.36 36.08
N LYS A 645 1.56 19.04 37.24
CA LYS A 645 1.67 20.49 37.35
C LYS A 645 3.08 21.03 37.07
N GLU A 646 4.12 20.31 37.46
CA GLU A 646 5.52 20.68 37.18
C GLU A 646 5.88 20.43 35.72
N ILE A 647 5.39 19.34 35.12
CA ILE A 647 5.50 19.06 33.68
C ILE A 647 4.87 20.18 32.86
N ILE A 648 3.67 20.64 33.23
CA ILE A 648 3.01 21.77 32.55
C ILE A 648 3.82 23.05 32.72
N LYS A 649 4.38 23.30 33.90
CA LYS A 649 5.15 24.52 34.20
C LYS A 649 6.51 24.58 33.49
N GLU A 650 7.21 23.45 33.33
CA GLU A 650 8.45 23.38 32.54
C GLU A 650 8.17 23.45 31.03
N ASN A 651 7.18 22.71 30.51
CA ASN A 651 6.80 22.80 29.09
C ASN A 651 6.24 24.17 28.68
N MET A 652 5.68 24.94 29.63
CA MET A 652 5.25 26.33 29.40
C MET A 652 6.40 27.36 29.48
N LYS A 653 7.59 26.99 29.97
CA LYS A 653 8.75 27.91 30.01
C LYS A 653 9.50 27.99 28.67
N ASP A 654 9.54 26.92 27.88
CA ASP A 654 10.12 26.89 26.53
C ASP A 654 9.13 27.37 25.43
N PHE A 655 8.08 28.08 25.82
CA PHE A 655 6.85 28.19 25.05
C PHE A 655 6.93 29.19 23.87
N ARG A 656 6.29 28.78 22.77
CA ARG A 656 6.07 29.41 21.46
C ARG A 656 7.27 29.53 20.52
N SER A 657 8.43 29.98 20.97
CA SER A 657 9.52 30.28 20.02
C SER A 657 9.98 29.02 19.28
N THR A 658 10.24 27.93 20.00
CA THR A 658 10.86 26.71 19.46
C THR A 658 9.96 25.95 18.48
N HIS A 659 8.69 25.71 18.84
CA HIS A 659 7.74 25.00 17.96
C HIS A 659 7.42 25.78 16.69
N TYR A 660 7.19 27.11 16.78
CA TYR A 660 6.97 27.92 15.58
C TYR A 660 8.25 28.06 14.76
N GLN A 661 9.42 28.24 15.38
CA GLN A 661 10.71 28.26 14.65
C GLN A 661 10.95 26.96 13.89
N ALA A 662 10.58 25.81 14.45
CA ALA A 662 10.73 24.51 13.80
C ALA A 662 9.87 24.37 12.54
N LEU A 663 8.72 25.06 12.43
CA LEU A 663 7.91 25.10 11.20
C LEU A 663 8.54 25.96 10.08
N PHE A 664 9.56 26.76 10.41
CA PHE A 664 10.31 27.58 9.45
C PHE A 664 11.80 27.18 9.43
N ALA A 665 12.12 25.97 9.88
CA ALA A 665 13.49 25.47 10.00
C ALA A 665 14.24 25.44 8.65
N THR A 666 13.53 25.11 7.57
CA THR A 666 14.07 25.17 6.21
C THR A 666 13.28 26.15 5.35
N ARG A 667 13.91 26.69 4.29
CA ARG A 667 13.22 27.57 3.34
C ARG A 667 12.04 26.87 2.65
N LYS A 668 12.17 25.59 2.32
CA LYS A 668 11.09 24.80 1.71
C LYS A 668 9.93 24.61 2.69
N LEU A 669 10.20 24.19 3.93
CA LEU A 669 9.17 24.00 4.96
C LEU A 669 8.49 25.32 5.35
N GLY A 670 9.23 26.42 5.42
CA GLY A 670 8.66 27.75 5.69
C GLY A 670 7.72 28.24 4.59
N ILE A 671 8.10 28.05 3.32
CA ILE A 671 7.23 28.33 2.16
C ILE A 671 6.00 27.42 2.21
N HIS A 672 6.19 26.12 2.46
CA HIS A 672 5.10 25.14 2.56
C HIS A 672 4.09 25.51 3.65
N THR A 673 4.57 25.85 4.84
CA THR A 673 3.75 26.29 5.98
C THR A 673 2.96 27.54 5.63
N GLY A 674 3.62 28.54 5.02
CA GLY A 674 2.96 29.79 4.59
C GLY A 674 1.87 29.55 3.54
N ILE A 675 2.12 28.67 2.57
CA ILE A 675 1.14 28.32 1.53
C ILE A 675 -0.04 27.55 2.14
N ILE A 676 0.19 26.55 3.00
CA ILE A 676 -0.89 25.83 3.70
C ILE A 676 -1.76 26.81 4.48
N TRP A 677 -1.17 27.70 5.26
CA TRP A 677 -1.91 28.68 6.05
C TRP A 677 -2.72 29.65 5.19
N LEU A 678 -2.17 30.06 4.04
CA LEU A 678 -2.90 30.86 3.06
C LEU A 678 -4.08 30.08 2.46
N ILE A 679 -3.90 28.81 2.11
CA ILE A 679 -4.97 27.93 1.60
C ILE A 679 -6.12 27.85 2.62
N TRP A 680 -5.81 27.52 3.88
CA TRP A 680 -6.80 27.42 4.95
C TRP A 680 -7.55 28.72 5.20
N LEU A 681 -6.83 29.85 5.27
CA LEU A 681 -7.44 31.17 5.44
C LEU A 681 -8.39 31.50 4.27
N THR A 682 -7.94 31.26 3.05
CA THR A 682 -8.68 31.63 1.83
C THR A 682 -9.91 30.77 1.64
N ILE A 683 -9.80 29.44 1.81
CA ILE A 683 -10.95 28.52 1.81
C ILE A 683 -11.91 28.86 2.96
N GLY A 684 -11.37 29.19 4.13
CA GLY A 684 -12.14 29.63 5.29
C GLY A 684 -12.97 30.88 5.03
N ILE A 685 -12.55 31.76 4.13
CA ILE A 685 -13.36 32.89 3.64
C ILE A 685 -14.31 32.41 2.54
N ALA A 686 -13.78 31.73 1.51
CA ALA A 686 -14.51 31.39 0.29
C ALA A 686 -15.75 30.54 0.56
N TYR A 687 -15.62 29.48 1.37
CA TYR A 687 -16.71 28.54 1.60
C TYR A 687 -17.87 29.18 2.38
N PRO A 688 -17.68 29.76 3.59
CA PRO A 688 -18.79 30.39 4.32
C PRO A 688 -19.36 31.61 3.61
N LEU A 689 -18.56 32.34 2.81
CA LEU A 689 -19.06 33.45 2.01
C LEU A 689 -20.12 33.00 0.99
N TYR A 690 -19.99 31.81 0.42
CA TYR A 690 -21.04 31.25 -0.43
C TYR A 690 -22.27 30.87 0.39
N PHE A 691 -22.12 30.03 1.42
CA PHE A 691 -23.25 29.49 2.18
C PHE A 691 -24.03 30.55 2.96
N ASN A 692 -23.36 31.57 3.51
CA ASN A 692 -24.03 32.63 4.27
C ASN A 692 -24.89 33.53 3.39
N PHE A 693 -24.51 33.73 2.12
CA PHE A 693 -25.25 34.59 1.18
C PHE A 693 -26.21 33.83 0.27
N LEU A 694 -26.09 32.51 0.20
CA LEU A 694 -26.93 31.66 -0.65
C LEU A 694 -28.43 31.81 -0.35
N PRO A 695 -28.92 31.74 0.91
CA PRO A 695 -30.35 31.90 1.20
C PRO A 695 -30.91 33.26 0.74
N SER A 696 -30.17 34.34 1.03
CA SER A 696 -30.51 35.71 0.63
C SER A 696 -30.58 35.86 -0.88
N TYR A 697 -29.64 35.26 -1.62
CA TYR A 697 -29.64 35.25 -3.07
C TYR A 697 -30.82 34.45 -3.66
N LEU A 698 -31.09 33.26 -3.12
CA LEU A 698 -32.21 32.43 -3.55
C LEU A 698 -33.56 33.13 -3.33
N ALA A 699 -33.73 33.87 -2.22
CA ALA A 699 -34.94 34.65 -1.95
C ALA A 699 -35.20 35.75 -3.00
N THR A 700 -34.16 36.27 -3.66
CA THR A 700 -34.33 37.22 -4.78
C THR A 700 -34.72 36.57 -6.10
N LYS A 701 -34.44 35.27 -6.27
CA LYS A 701 -34.71 34.51 -7.50
C LYS A 701 -35.99 33.71 -7.44
N PHE A 702 -36.38 33.27 -6.24
CA PHE A 702 -37.51 32.39 -6.00
C PHE A 702 -38.44 33.06 -4.98
N SER A 703 -39.71 33.25 -5.34
CA SER A 703 -40.77 33.59 -4.39
C SER A 703 -41.08 32.34 -3.55
N SER A 704 -40.73 32.33 -2.26
CA SER A 704 -40.84 31.12 -1.43
C SER A 704 -42.16 31.09 -0.66
N ASP A 705 -43.07 30.22 -1.12
CA ASP A 705 -44.14 29.58 -0.33
C ASP A 705 -43.65 28.21 0.17
N ASP A 706 -42.35 28.09 0.49
CA ASP A 706 -41.72 26.82 0.84
C ASP A 706 -41.94 26.47 2.30
N SER A 707 -42.64 25.37 2.55
CA SER A 707 -42.83 24.81 3.89
C SER A 707 -41.49 24.42 4.55
N LEU A 708 -41.42 24.51 5.89
CA LEU A 708 -40.27 24.02 6.68
C LEU A 708 -39.87 22.57 6.30
N TYR A 709 -40.85 21.76 5.93
CA TYR A 709 -40.64 20.39 5.43
C TYR A 709 -39.75 20.35 4.17
N THR A 710 -40.01 21.22 3.19
CA THR A 710 -39.23 21.29 1.93
C THR A 710 -37.78 21.67 2.21
N THR A 711 -37.54 22.61 3.12
CA THR A 711 -36.20 23.08 3.49
C THR A 711 -35.37 21.96 4.13
N TYR A 712 -35.89 21.31 5.17
CA TYR A 712 -35.14 20.24 5.86
C TYR A 712 -34.99 18.99 4.99
N ARG A 713 -35.97 18.67 4.14
CA ARG A 713 -35.82 17.60 3.13
C ARG A 713 -34.65 17.88 2.20
N ASN A 714 -34.55 19.09 1.66
CA ASN A 714 -33.47 19.47 0.75
C ASN A 714 -32.11 19.41 1.44
N TYR A 715 -32.00 19.84 2.71
CA TYR A 715 -30.78 19.68 3.50
C TYR A 715 -30.38 18.22 3.71
N CYS A 716 -31.34 17.32 3.92
CA CYS A 716 -31.05 15.89 4.03
C CYS A 716 -30.49 15.31 2.72
N ILE A 717 -31.06 15.70 1.57
CA ILE A 717 -30.58 15.27 0.25
C ILE A 717 -29.14 15.77 0.02
N GLU A 718 -28.89 17.05 0.24
CA GLU A 718 -27.57 17.65 0.08
C GLU A 718 -26.53 16.97 0.99
N SER A 719 -26.87 16.76 2.26
CA SER A 719 -25.98 16.13 3.25
C SER A 719 -25.66 14.67 2.87
N ALA A 720 -26.66 13.91 2.38
CA ALA A 720 -26.45 12.53 1.96
C ALA A 720 -25.52 12.43 0.73
N VAL A 721 -25.68 13.34 -0.25
CA VAL A 721 -24.80 13.40 -1.43
C VAL A 721 -23.40 13.88 -1.04
N GLY A 722 -23.29 14.79 -0.07
CA GLY A 722 -22.01 15.32 0.43
C GLY A 722 -21.03 14.24 0.91
N ILE A 723 -21.52 13.12 1.45
CA ILE A 723 -20.71 11.97 1.90
C ILE A 723 -19.86 11.38 0.76
N VAL A 724 -20.34 11.45 -0.49
CA VAL A 724 -19.62 10.92 -1.66
C VAL A 724 -18.32 11.70 -1.93
N GLY A 725 -18.27 12.98 -1.59
CA GLY A 725 -17.10 13.83 -1.80
C GLY A 725 -15.84 13.28 -1.14
N PRO A 726 -15.79 13.12 0.20
CA PRO A 726 -14.62 12.59 0.89
C PRO A 726 -14.25 11.16 0.52
N LEU A 727 -15.24 10.30 0.26
CA LEU A 727 -14.99 8.90 -0.13
C LEU A 727 -14.34 8.79 -1.51
N SER A 728 -14.84 9.59 -2.48
CA SER A 728 -14.20 9.66 -3.79
C SER A 728 -12.82 10.33 -3.72
N ALA A 729 -12.65 11.38 -2.91
CA ALA A 729 -11.34 11.99 -2.68
C ALA A 729 -10.32 10.98 -2.17
N ALA A 730 -10.69 10.11 -1.22
CA ALA A 730 -9.83 9.07 -0.69
C ALA A 730 -9.32 8.09 -1.76
N TYR A 731 -10.13 7.79 -2.77
CA TYR A 731 -9.69 6.99 -3.92
C TYR A 731 -8.78 7.78 -4.86
N PHE A 732 -9.18 8.99 -5.27
CA PHE A 732 -8.44 9.77 -6.26
C PHE A 732 -7.05 10.22 -5.78
N VAL A 733 -6.84 10.45 -4.48
CA VAL A 733 -5.50 10.79 -3.95
C VAL A 733 -4.51 9.64 -4.00
N THR A 734 -4.95 8.40 -4.28
CA THR A 734 -4.07 7.23 -4.50
C THR A 734 -3.55 7.13 -5.94
N THR A 735 -4.10 7.92 -6.85
CA THR A 735 -3.69 7.94 -8.26
C THR A 735 -2.41 8.76 -8.47
N PHE A 736 -1.87 8.74 -9.69
CA PHE A 736 -0.67 9.50 -10.10
C PHE A 736 -0.70 10.99 -9.72
N PHE A 737 -1.89 11.60 -9.58
CA PHE A 737 -2.01 13.01 -9.24
C PHE A 737 -1.70 13.34 -7.77
N GLY A 738 -1.67 12.36 -6.86
CA GLY A 738 -1.38 12.60 -5.44
C GLY A 738 -2.36 13.58 -4.76
N ARG A 739 -1.97 14.14 -3.61
CA ARG A 739 -2.86 15.03 -2.82
C ARG A 739 -2.77 16.48 -3.28
N ARG A 740 -1.58 16.97 -3.61
CA ARG A 740 -1.35 18.37 -4.02
C ARG A 740 -2.14 18.72 -5.26
N TRP A 741 -2.05 17.89 -6.31
CA TRP A 741 -2.72 18.20 -7.58
C TRP A 741 -4.23 17.98 -7.48
N MET A 742 -4.68 16.95 -6.77
CA MET A 742 -6.12 16.72 -6.57
C MET A 742 -6.78 17.84 -5.76
N MET A 743 -6.12 18.40 -4.75
CA MET A 743 -6.59 19.58 -4.01
C MET A 743 -6.69 20.81 -4.93
N GLY A 744 -5.67 21.06 -5.76
CA GLY A 744 -5.68 22.18 -6.70
C GLY A 744 -6.77 22.05 -7.78
N ILE A 745 -6.88 20.88 -8.41
CA ILE A 745 -7.87 20.61 -9.46
C ILE A 745 -9.30 20.70 -8.91
N SER A 746 -9.57 20.07 -7.76
CA SER A 746 -10.90 20.10 -7.15
C SER A 746 -11.31 21.52 -6.71
N SER A 747 -10.37 22.34 -6.22
CA SER A 747 -10.61 23.75 -5.90
C SER A 747 -11.06 24.57 -7.13
N ILE A 748 -10.36 24.41 -8.27
CA ILE A 748 -10.70 25.10 -9.52
C ILE A 748 -12.08 24.66 -10.02
N ILE A 749 -12.33 23.35 -10.04
CA ILE A 749 -13.62 22.80 -10.48
C ILE A 749 -14.74 23.34 -9.58
N THR A 750 -14.55 23.35 -8.26
CA THR A 750 -15.53 23.91 -7.31
C THR A 750 -15.83 25.38 -7.63
N GLY A 751 -14.80 26.20 -7.85
CA GLY A 751 -14.98 27.61 -8.23
C GLY A 751 -15.74 27.79 -9.55
N VAL A 752 -15.45 26.98 -10.57
CA VAL A 752 -16.18 27.00 -11.87
C VAL A 752 -17.65 26.65 -11.69
N PHE A 753 -17.97 25.63 -10.89
CA PHE A 753 -19.35 25.27 -10.59
C PHE A 753 -20.08 26.34 -9.77
N LEU A 754 -19.39 27.03 -8.86
CA LEU A 754 -19.95 28.17 -8.13
C LEU A 754 -20.24 29.36 -9.05
N PHE A 755 -19.39 29.64 -10.05
CA PHE A 755 -19.70 30.62 -11.10
C PHE A 755 -20.95 30.22 -11.89
N ALA A 756 -21.04 28.95 -12.28
CA ALA A 756 -22.19 28.43 -13.00
C ALA A 756 -23.49 28.47 -12.17
N TYR A 757 -23.41 28.31 -10.84
CA TYR A 757 -24.55 28.38 -9.92
C TYR A 757 -25.32 29.70 -10.05
N VAL A 758 -24.64 30.82 -10.31
CA VAL A 758 -25.26 32.14 -10.46
C VAL A 758 -26.21 32.18 -11.68
N GLY A 759 -26.04 31.31 -12.67
CA GLY A 759 -26.94 31.18 -13.82
C GLY A 759 -28.23 30.40 -13.55
N VAL A 760 -28.36 29.73 -12.40
CA VAL A 760 -29.45 28.81 -12.12
C VAL A 760 -30.75 29.55 -11.79
N SER A 761 -31.86 29.21 -12.46
CA SER A 761 -33.15 29.91 -12.35
C SER A 761 -34.34 29.02 -12.00
N ASN A 762 -34.13 27.72 -11.73
CA ASN A 762 -35.18 26.77 -11.34
C ASN A 762 -34.82 26.09 -10.00
N PRO A 763 -35.78 25.91 -9.06
CA PRO A 763 -35.55 25.25 -7.76
C PRO A 763 -34.94 23.84 -7.86
N THR A 764 -35.35 23.05 -8.86
CA THR A 764 -34.82 21.68 -9.04
C THR A 764 -33.35 21.72 -9.44
N SER A 765 -32.99 22.61 -10.36
CA SER A 765 -31.59 22.84 -10.72
C SER A 765 -30.79 23.47 -9.58
N SER A 766 -31.40 24.31 -8.74
CA SER A 766 -30.74 24.90 -7.58
C SER A 766 -30.34 23.83 -6.56
N LEU A 767 -31.21 22.86 -6.29
CA LEU A 767 -30.89 21.70 -5.46
C LEU A 767 -29.81 20.80 -6.09
N ALA A 768 -29.90 20.52 -7.39
CA ALA A 768 -28.91 19.69 -8.09
C ALA A 768 -27.52 20.34 -8.05
N PHE A 769 -27.44 21.64 -8.34
CA PHE A 769 -26.19 22.37 -8.27
C PHE A 769 -25.65 22.48 -6.83
N ALA A 770 -26.52 22.63 -5.82
CA ALA A 770 -26.10 22.63 -4.41
C ALA A 770 -25.50 21.27 -4.00
N CYS A 771 -26.09 20.16 -4.45
CA CYS A 771 -25.53 18.83 -4.22
C CYS A 771 -24.16 18.67 -4.90
N ILE A 772 -24.00 19.15 -6.13
CA ILE A 772 -22.73 19.06 -6.87
C ILE A 772 -21.65 19.94 -6.23
N THR A 773 -21.96 21.20 -5.93
CA THR A 773 -21.00 22.12 -5.27
C THR A 773 -20.67 21.66 -3.86
N GLY A 774 -21.64 21.13 -3.13
CA GLY A 774 -21.44 20.50 -1.82
C GLY A 774 -20.52 19.28 -1.90
N MET A 775 -20.74 18.38 -2.86
CA MET A 775 -19.88 17.21 -3.07
C MET A 775 -18.44 17.61 -3.45
N LEU A 776 -18.27 18.55 -4.38
CA LEU A 776 -16.96 19.03 -4.83
C LEU A 776 -16.21 19.80 -3.74
N GLY A 777 -16.91 20.64 -2.98
CA GLY A 777 -16.35 21.33 -1.82
C GLY A 777 -15.89 20.33 -0.76
N ASN A 778 -16.73 19.35 -0.41
CA ASN A 778 -16.36 18.32 0.56
C ASN A 778 -15.21 17.42 0.08
N PHE A 779 -15.09 17.18 -1.23
CA PHE A 779 -13.95 16.49 -1.82
C PHE A 779 -12.65 17.25 -1.55
N GLU A 780 -12.63 18.55 -1.82
CA GLU A 780 -11.45 19.39 -1.60
C GLU A 780 -11.10 19.49 -0.10
N TYR A 781 -12.09 19.78 0.73
CA TYR A 781 -11.94 19.86 2.19
C TYR A 781 -11.33 18.57 2.75
N ALA A 782 -11.78 17.41 2.26
CA ALA A 782 -11.26 16.13 2.71
C ALA A 782 -9.75 15.98 2.43
N ILE A 783 -9.28 16.47 1.28
CA ILE A 783 -7.86 16.43 0.93
C ILE A 783 -7.08 17.42 1.80
N MET A 784 -7.56 18.65 1.94
CA MET A 784 -6.91 19.69 2.74
C MET A 784 -6.72 19.25 4.21
N TYR A 785 -7.77 18.70 4.82
CA TYR A 785 -7.73 18.25 6.21
C TYR A 785 -6.82 17.02 6.43
N ALA A 786 -6.60 16.19 5.41
CA ALA A 786 -5.66 15.07 5.46
C ALA A 786 -4.22 15.50 5.17
N PHE A 787 -4.01 16.35 4.15
CA PHE A 787 -2.70 16.81 3.70
C PHE A 787 -1.96 17.65 4.76
N THR A 788 -2.71 18.42 5.54
CA THR A 788 -2.15 19.34 6.56
C THR A 788 -1.40 18.63 7.69
N PRO A 789 -1.99 17.67 8.43
CA PRO A 789 -1.26 16.92 9.45
C PRO A 789 -0.15 16.03 8.87
N GLU A 790 -0.28 15.54 7.63
CA GLU A 790 0.79 14.79 6.94
C GLU A 790 2.01 15.67 6.59
N SER A 791 1.78 16.97 6.39
CA SER A 791 2.82 17.94 6.02
C SER A 791 3.72 18.39 7.17
N PHE A 792 3.38 18.03 8.41
CA PHE A 792 4.12 18.47 9.60
C PHE A 792 4.61 17.27 10.42
N PRO A 793 5.83 17.35 10.98
CA PRO A 793 6.38 16.27 11.79
C PRO A 793 5.71 16.23 13.15
N ALA A 794 5.54 15.04 13.74
CA ALA A 794 4.74 14.86 14.94
C ALA A 794 5.09 15.73 16.17
N PRO A 795 6.35 16.18 16.41
CA PRO A 795 6.66 17.07 17.55
C PRO A 795 6.01 18.46 17.45
N HIS A 796 5.70 18.91 16.24
CA HIS A 796 5.19 20.26 15.95
C HIS A 796 3.90 20.23 15.10
N ARG A 797 3.37 19.03 14.83
CA ARG A 797 2.19 18.80 14.01
C ARG A 797 0.97 19.49 14.58
N GLY A 798 0.74 19.39 15.89
CA GLY A 798 -0.39 20.05 16.55
C GLY A 798 -0.36 21.56 16.41
N THR A 799 0.82 22.16 16.49
CA THR A 799 1.04 23.60 16.31
C THR A 799 0.75 24.03 14.86
N GLY A 800 1.28 23.31 13.87
CA GLY A 800 1.06 23.60 12.45
C GLY A 800 -0.39 23.43 12.02
N THR A 801 -0.99 22.28 12.35
CA THR A 801 -2.39 21.96 12.01
C THR A 801 -3.39 22.79 12.81
N GLY A 802 -3.16 23.03 14.10
CA GLY A 802 -4.03 23.87 14.94
C GLY A 802 -4.04 25.34 14.51
N THR A 803 -2.89 25.87 14.07
CA THR A 803 -2.81 27.23 13.50
C THR A 803 -3.56 27.30 12.17
N ALA A 804 -3.35 26.33 11.27
CA ALA A 804 -4.08 26.25 10.00
C ALA A 804 -5.61 26.21 10.22
N ALA A 805 -6.07 25.34 11.13
CA ALA A 805 -7.48 25.27 11.53
C ALA A 805 -7.99 26.60 12.07
N SER A 806 -7.22 27.29 12.92
CA SER A 806 -7.59 28.60 13.46
C SER A 806 -7.75 29.66 12.37
N LEU A 807 -6.88 29.66 11.35
CA LEU A 807 -6.96 30.58 10.22
C LEU A 807 -8.21 30.35 9.36
N LEU A 808 -8.59 29.09 9.13
CA LEU A 808 -9.85 28.78 8.45
C LEU A 808 -11.06 29.29 9.24
N ARG A 809 -11.06 29.11 10.56
CA ARG A 809 -12.16 29.62 11.41
C ARG A 809 -12.17 31.16 11.48
N PHE A 810 -11.01 31.81 11.44
CA PHE A 810 -10.90 33.27 11.31
C PHE A 810 -11.48 33.76 9.98
N GLY A 811 -11.16 33.08 8.88
CA GLY A 811 -11.76 33.35 7.57
C GLY A 811 -13.29 33.25 7.61
N GLY A 812 -13.83 32.24 8.29
CA GLY A 812 -15.27 32.04 8.44
C GLY A 812 -15.94 33.14 9.29
N LEU A 813 -15.24 33.64 10.31
CA LEU A 813 -15.69 34.80 11.07
C LEU A 813 -15.75 36.06 10.18
N CYS A 814 -14.71 36.31 9.38
CA CYS A 814 -14.70 37.44 8.43
C CYS A 814 -15.85 37.33 7.42
N ALA A 815 -16.08 36.16 6.83
CA ALA A 815 -17.18 35.92 5.91
C ALA A 815 -18.56 36.14 6.58
N SER A 816 -18.71 35.75 7.85
CA SER A 816 -19.94 35.96 8.62
C SER A 816 -20.18 37.43 8.95
N LEU A 817 -19.12 38.19 9.27
CA LEU A 817 -19.22 39.63 9.50
C LEU A 817 -19.55 40.39 8.21
N ILE A 818 -18.92 40.02 7.09
CA ILE A 818 -19.26 40.57 5.77
C ILE A 818 -20.74 40.27 5.46
N ALA A 819 -21.21 39.05 5.67
CA ALA A 819 -22.63 38.68 5.51
C ALA A 819 -23.59 39.51 6.36
N SER A 820 -23.18 39.87 7.58
CA SER A 820 -24.02 40.68 8.47
C SER A 820 -24.18 42.14 8.02
N GLN A 821 -23.26 42.67 7.20
CA GLN A 821 -23.21 44.09 6.82
C GLN A 821 -23.51 44.36 5.34
N THR A 822 -23.41 43.34 4.47
CA THR A 822 -23.59 43.51 3.02
C THR A 822 -25.02 43.15 2.62
N GLY A 823 -25.69 44.04 1.87
CA GLY A 823 -27.06 43.82 1.38
C GLY A 823 -27.19 42.70 0.32
N PHE A 824 -28.40 42.48 -0.17
CA PHE A 824 -28.76 41.44 -1.16
C PHE A 824 -28.08 41.67 -2.53
N THR A 825 -26.87 41.15 -2.73
CA THR A 825 -26.15 41.23 -4.02
C THR A 825 -25.51 39.87 -4.37
N PRO A 826 -25.30 39.56 -5.66
CA PRO A 826 -24.58 38.35 -6.08
C PRO A 826 -23.06 38.47 -5.95
N ALA A 827 -22.53 39.66 -5.65
CA ALA A 827 -21.08 39.92 -5.59
C ALA A 827 -20.31 38.99 -4.63
N PRO A 828 -20.81 38.64 -3.43
CA PRO A 828 -20.15 37.70 -2.52
C PRO A 828 -20.01 36.28 -3.10
N ILE A 829 -20.97 35.83 -3.91
CA ILE A 829 -20.91 34.50 -4.56
C ILE A 829 -19.82 34.49 -5.64
N TYR A 830 -19.70 35.56 -6.43
CA TYR A 830 -18.62 35.72 -7.39
C TYR A 830 -17.25 35.82 -6.71
N ALA A 831 -17.16 36.54 -5.60
CA ALA A 831 -15.93 36.63 -4.81
C ALA A 831 -15.53 35.25 -4.26
N SER A 832 -16.48 34.48 -3.71
CA SER A 832 -16.25 33.10 -3.27
C SER A 832 -15.71 32.23 -4.41
N ALA A 833 -16.36 32.23 -5.57
CA ALA A 833 -15.95 31.44 -6.73
C ALA A 833 -14.53 31.81 -7.21
N ALA A 834 -14.20 33.11 -7.23
CA ALA A 834 -12.86 33.58 -7.58
C ALA A 834 -11.79 33.12 -6.57
N LEU A 835 -12.11 33.16 -5.27
CA LEU A 835 -11.20 32.69 -4.21
C LEU A 835 -10.93 31.18 -4.32
N TRP A 836 -11.95 30.37 -4.64
CA TRP A 836 -11.78 28.93 -4.91
C TRP A 836 -10.82 28.66 -6.07
N VAL A 837 -10.97 29.39 -7.18
CA VAL A 837 -10.05 29.28 -8.33
C VAL A 837 -8.63 29.71 -7.94
N ALA A 838 -8.49 30.81 -7.21
CA ALA A 838 -7.20 31.31 -6.75
C ALA A 838 -6.48 30.29 -5.85
N VAL A 839 -7.19 29.68 -4.91
CA VAL A 839 -6.67 28.60 -4.05
C VAL A 839 -6.16 27.44 -4.90
N GLY A 840 -6.89 27.06 -5.94
CA GLY A 840 -6.47 25.99 -6.83
C GLY A 840 -5.09 26.22 -7.45
N PHE A 841 -4.80 27.45 -7.90
CA PHE A 841 -3.47 27.81 -8.38
C PHE A 841 -2.41 27.86 -7.27
N VAL A 842 -2.77 28.35 -6.08
CA VAL A 842 -1.88 28.38 -4.92
C VAL A 842 -1.46 26.96 -4.49
N CYS A 843 -2.37 25.98 -4.57
CA CYS A 843 -2.09 24.58 -4.25
C CYS A 843 -0.96 23.99 -5.13
N PHE A 844 -0.88 24.36 -6.41
CA PHE A 844 0.19 23.88 -7.29
C PHE A 844 1.58 24.43 -6.89
N GLY A 845 1.63 25.51 -6.11
CA GLY A 845 2.86 26.08 -5.56
C GLY A 845 3.42 25.35 -4.33
N LEU A 846 2.72 24.35 -3.78
CA LEU A 846 3.19 23.59 -2.62
C LEU A 846 4.49 22.82 -2.97
N PRO A 847 5.61 23.06 -2.25
CA PRO A 847 6.91 22.49 -2.56
C PRO A 847 7.05 21.00 -2.21
N PHE A 848 6.13 20.43 -1.43
CA PHE A 848 6.16 19.05 -0.97
C PHE A 848 4.84 18.33 -1.26
N GLU A 849 4.92 17.07 -1.68
CA GLU A 849 3.78 16.18 -1.90
C GLU A 849 3.84 15.05 -0.88
N THR A 850 2.77 14.86 -0.10
CA THR A 850 2.75 13.87 0.97
C THR A 850 2.39 12.47 0.47
N HIS A 851 1.82 12.35 -0.74
CA HIS A 851 1.59 11.04 -1.37
C HIS A 851 2.91 10.26 -1.51
N GLY A 852 2.91 9.00 -1.08
CA GLY A 852 4.07 8.11 -1.15
C GLY A 852 5.10 8.27 -0.03
N HIS A 853 4.92 9.23 0.88
CA HIS A 853 5.82 9.47 2.02
C HIS A 853 5.10 9.15 3.34
N ALA A 854 5.75 8.37 4.21
CA ALA A 854 5.22 8.11 5.54
C ALA A 854 5.30 9.39 6.40
N ALA A 855 4.24 9.69 7.14
CA ALA A 855 4.27 10.82 8.07
C ALA A 855 5.23 10.53 9.24
N ILE A 856 6.14 11.45 9.54
CA ILE A 856 7.15 11.32 10.62
C ILE A 856 6.81 12.04 11.91
#